data_AF-I4DBU6-F1
#
_entry.id   AF-I4DBU6-F1
#
_cell.length_a   1.000
_cell.length_b   1.000
_cell.length_c   1.000
_cell.angle_alpha   90.00
_cell.angle_beta   90.00
_cell.angle_gamma   90.00
#
_symmetry.space_group_name_H-M   'P 1'
#
loop_
_entity.id
_entity.type
_entity.pdbx_description
1 polymer ?
#
loop_
_entity_poly.entity_id
_entity_poly.type
_entity_poly.pdbx_seq_one_letter_code
_entity_poly.pdbx_strand_id
1 'polypeptide(L)'
;MENIHDIKTFFLKKTPKVKYLLVPFLMVGILCLNVVLNLSAPGERDRRLSENAQQGQANTFTQTNNPTNSFASNASRNHAKMVDSATNFINSEKFNNDAKVARVPNTAQSQSPKSELTTTDPLQSQQIVISLAPTADITKVAKEFQAAVLRRGPLNFATLGFNRTINVPTMIASLKNTPGVLDAEENHLHRMSTAEVSSLPSDPVFKDQWSLVNGDVPGAWDMGATGKGVTIAIVDSGIALNHPDLKDNIVPGYNAITQSNAPGANQDDNGHGTHVAGIAAAERNGVGIVGVAYDAKIMPIKSVNFEGDGYDDAIAAGIVWAADHGAKIINLSLGAENGVSSEVIKQAVNYAYNKGSLLVAAAGNYDPSTQKNPGVDYPASDPHVLAVAATDKNDQIASFSTSGPQISLAAPGDEIASDWWSLAEGPGYANASGTSMASPFVAGEAALIWGQHPEWSRDQVVEALESGVKDLGTAGRDNDYGYGLVDVKLALSLAAQTKMTLSSPASIGSLGGNVQTTDGSASLNLSIPAQAFDTSVNVSLNTAAIPAALPNGARFLTPAVDVEWGTDTPQEMLSLNFSDPSLSDAVNGIVYHWDGARWITLGGELQKGEEHFGLFYPGIYAVGTAQGNDQSAQRFAGETAEGTAVQISQATFPTGADTVILAQGNQFPDALAGAPLAYKLQAPILLTSSTSLSPDVRAEIQRLAPKTIYLLGGPAALSSTIEIELQQTYNVKRLYGYTAEGTARAIAEELGTHGRAVIANVNHFQDTLAISAWAAQQGVPILLTEANTLPDDTETALEELKVTNTLVIGGKVVIAPGVEEQLPLPQRIAGTTAYDTATEVLQAYPPISSKLELATGENFPDALTGAVRAALQGSMVVLVPTRTKLPSDLAALLTSWKGKQVEALGGTVALPDSVVRGVNALLD
;
A
#
# COMPACT_ATOMS: atom_id res chain seq x y z
N MET A 1 62.43 48.88 -1.31
CA MET A 1 61.37 48.02 -0.76
C MET A 1 60.64 47.43 -1.97
N GLU A 2 61.19 46.45 -2.71
CA GLU A 2 61.80 45.17 -2.28
C GLU A 2 60.73 44.31 -1.58
N ASN A 3 60.27 43.16 -2.10
CA ASN A 3 60.65 42.37 -3.28
C ASN A 3 62.09 41.84 -3.32
N ILE A 4 62.40 40.96 -2.36
CA ILE A 4 63.59 40.10 -2.27
C ILE A 4 63.07 38.75 -1.75
N HIS A 5 63.29 37.58 -2.35
CA HIS A 5 63.76 37.18 -3.69
C HIS A 5 63.17 35.77 -3.94
N ASP A 6 62.96 35.22 -5.14
CA ASP A 6 63.34 35.57 -6.52
C ASP A 6 62.34 34.82 -7.46
N ILE A 7 61.99 35.17 -8.71
CA ILE A 7 62.37 36.21 -9.71
C ILE A 7 61.25 36.14 -10.84
N LYS A 8 60.90 37.06 -11.76
CA LYS A 8 61.30 38.40 -12.25
C LYS A 8 60.13 38.98 -13.12
N THR A 9 60.18 40.27 -13.52
CA THR A 9 59.46 40.90 -14.69
C THR A 9 57.90 40.91 -14.73
N PHE A 10 57.14 41.98 -15.07
CA PHE A 10 57.46 43.38 -15.44
C PHE A 10 56.23 44.36 -15.41
N PHE A 11 56.37 45.57 -14.83
CA PHE A 11 55.58 46.84 -15.02
C PHE A 11 54.12 47.05 -14.50
N LEU A 12 53.58 48.29 -14.61
CA LEU A 12 52.75 48.98 -13.57
C LEU A 12 51.93 50.23 -14.08
N LYS A 13 50.81 50.60 -13.39
CA LYS A 13 50.03 51.92 -13.34
C LYS A 13 48.63 51.94 -14.04
N LYS A 14 47.56 52.70 -13.65
CA LYS A 14 47.32 53.78 -12.62
C LYS A 14 45.79 54.11 -12.35
N THR A 15 45.33 54.19 -11.07
CA THR A 15 44.41 55.20 -10.39
C THR A 15 43.02 55.69 -10.96
N PRO A 16 42.08 56.37 -10.19
CA PRO A 16 41.84 56.52 -8.71
C PRO A 16 40.35 56.65 -8.15
N LYS A 17 40.10 56.29 -6.85
CA LYS A 17 39.25 56.93 -5.75
C LYS A 17 37.74 57.35 -6.03
N VAL A 18 36.80 57.70 -5.10
CA VAL A 18 36.74 58.28 -3.69
C VAL A 18 35.48 57.77 -2.88
N LYS A 19 35.34 58.17 -1.59
CA LYS A 19 34.49 57.71 -0.44
C LYS A 19 33.06 58.32 -0.24
N TYR A 20 32.25 57.71 0.67
CA TYR A 20 31.21 58.27 1.61
C TYR A 20 29.89 58.89 1.04
N LEU A 21 28.72 59.02 1.73
CA LEU A 21 28.08 58.44 2.96
C LEU A 21 26.60 58.97 3.10
N LEU A 22 25.64 58.17 3.66
CA LEU A 22 24.27 58.52 4.19
C LEU A 22 23.10 59.02 3.26
N VAL A 23 21.99 58.25 3.19
CA VAL A 23 20.56 58.50 3.64
C VAL A 23 20.00 59.97 3.65
N PRO A 24 18.70 60.32 3.33
CA PRO A 24 17.42 59.54 3.25
C PRO A 24 16.42 59.88 2.07
N PHE A 25 15.17 59.34 2.17
CA PHE A 25 13.84 59.85 1.71
C PHE A 25 13.10 59.26 0.48
N LEU A 26 11.81 59.62 0.35
CA LEU A 26 10.70 58.80 -0.18
C LEU A 26 9.76 59.62 -1.12
N MET A 27 9.31 59.01 -2.23
CA MET A 27 8.17 59.36 -3.10
C MET A 27 8.01 60.77 -3.71
N VAL A 28 7.78 60.81 -5.05
CA VAL A 28 6.64 61.46 -5.76
C VAL A 28 6.74 61.10 -7.26
N GLY A 29 5.63 61.07 -8.01
CA GLY A 29 5.58 60.63 -9.42
C GLY A 29 5.11 61.69 -10.44
N ILE A 30 5.39 61.45 -11.73
CA ILE A 30 5.01 62.22 -12.92
C ILE A 30 4.77 61.18 -14.05
N LEU A 31 3.69 61.10 -14.85
CA LEU A 31 2.59 61.99 -15.27
C LEU A 31 2.89 62.88 -16.49
N CYS A 32 2.64 62.35 -17.70
CA CYS A 32 2.74 63.07 -18.99
C CYS A 32 1.37 63.33 -19.65
N LEU A 33 1.34 64.26 -20.61
CA LEU A 33 0.14 64.95 -21.12
C LEU A 33 0.18 65.07 -22.66
N ASN A 34 -0.97 65.05 -23.34
CA ASN A 34 -1.34 66.04 -24.38
C ASN A 34 -2.80 65.91 -24.86
N VAL A 35 -3.31 66.94 -25.55
CA VAL A 35 -4.76 67.22 -25.70
C VAL A 35 -5.12 67.68 -27.12
N VAL A 36 -6.26 67.20 -27.67
CA VAL A 36 -7.05 67.90 -28.71
C VAL A 36 -8.57 67.67 -28.52
N LEU A 37 -9.30 68.72 -28.12
CA LEU A 37 -10.60 69.26 -28.63
C LEU A 37 -11.62 68.31 -29.36
N ASN A 38 -12.96 68.42 -29.20
CA ASN A 38 -13.85 69.19 -28.30
C ASN A 38 -15.36 68.76 -28.44
N LEU A 39 -16.24 69.26 -27.55
CA LEU A 39 -17.71 69.49 -27.68
C LEU A 39 -18.75 68.32 -27.74
N SER A 40 -19.60 68.29 -26.69
CA SER A 40 -21.09 68.21 -26.70
C SER A 40 -21.88 66.94 -27.09
N ALA A 41 -22.87 66.61 -26.23
CA ALA A 41 -24.02 65.71 -26.46
C ALA A 41 -25.28 66.53 -26.90
N PRO A 42 -26.50 65.97 -27.13
CA PRO A 42 -26.96 64.56 -27.02
C PRO A 42 -27.78 64.04 -28.25
N GLY A 43 -28.34 62.83 -28.20
CA GLY A 43 -29.34 62.34 -29.18
C GLY A 43 -29.89 60.93 -28.94
N GLU A 44 -31.19 60.73 -29.18
CA GLU A 44 -31.89 59.43 -29.19
C GLU A 44 -31.94 58.82 -30.62
N ARG A 45 -32.03 57.47 -30.76
CA ARG A 45 -33.18 56.74 -31.39
C ARG A 45 -32.94 55.27 -31.80
N ASP A 46 -33.78 54.40 -31.21
CA ASP A 46 -34.70 53.44 -31.87
C ASP A 46 -34.23 52.52 -33.02
N ARG A 47 -34.05 51.22 -32.71
CA ARG A 47 -34.83 50.04 -33.23
C ARG A 47 -34.28 48.72 -32.63
N ARG A 48 -35.08 47.89 -31.94
CA ARG A 48 -35.90 46.74 -32.46
C ARG A 48 -35.07 45.72 -33.26
N LEU A 49 -35.05 44.42 -32.98
CA LEU A 49 -36.09 43.45 -32.55
C LEU A 49 -35.50 42.43 -31.53
N SER A 50 -36.20 41.54 -30.80
CA SER A 50 -37.63 41.20 -30.62
C SER A 50 -37.81 40.37 -29.31
N GLU A 51 -39.03 40.37 -28.76
CA GLU A 51 -39.75 39.27 -28.04
C GLU A 51 -38.99 38.26 -27.12
N ASN A 52 -39.47 37.89 -25.93
CA ASN A 52 -40.85 37.88 -25.41
C ASN A 52 -40.91 38.07 -23.87
N ALA A 53 -42.09 38.42 -23.34
CA ALA A 53 -42.35 38.45 -21.89
C ALA A 53 -43.85 38.24 -21.55
N GLN A 54 -44.14 37.56 -20.43
CA GLN A 54 -45.42 37.58 -19.71
C GLN A 54 -45.07 37.75 -18.21
N GLN A 55 -45.52 38.76 -17.46
CA GLN A 55 -46.84 39.37 -17.19
C GLN A 55 -47.65 38.70 -16.05
N GLY A 56 -48.30 39.55 -15.23
CA GLY A 56 -48.88 39.21 -13.90
C GLY A 56 -48.04 39.86 -12.78
N GLN A 57 -48.30 41.05 -12.23
CA GLN A 57 -49.54 41.75 -11.83
C GLN A 57 -50.41 40.97 -10.84
N ALA A 58 -50.93 41.55 -9.73
CA ALA A 58 -50.70 42.88 -9.11
C ALA A 58 -51.29 42.93 -7.67
N ASN A 59 -51.12 44.08 -6.99
CA ASN A 59 -51.80 44.57 -5.75
C ASN A 59 -51.39 43.89 -4.41
N THR A 60 -50.84 44.56 -3.38
CA THR A 60 -51.23 45.78 -2.58
C THR A 60 -52.36 45.51 -1.57
N PHE A 61 -52.15 45.72 -0.25
CA PHE A 61 -52.26 47.04 0.40
C PHE A 61 -51.61 47.14 1.81
N THR A 62 -51.18 48.37 2.19
CA THR A 62 -50.92 48.93 3.57
C THR A 62 -50.23 48.07 4.65
N GLN A 63 -49.02 48.44 5.13
CA GLN A 63 -48.71 49.49 6.15
C GLN A 63 -49.20 49.13 7.58
N THR A 64 -48.39 49.31 8.64
CA THR A 64 -47.80 50.61 9.04
C THR A 64 -46.43 50.56 9.76
N ASN A 65 -45.76 51.72 9.80
CA ASN A 65 -44.75 52.18 10.77
C ASN A 65 -43.32 51.56 10.78
N ASN A 66 -42.56 51.96 9.76
CA ASN A 66 -41.21 52.57 9.90
C ASN A 66 -41.11 53.59 11.07
N PRO A 67 -39.90 54.11 11.44
CA PRO A 67 -38.51 53.73 11.09
C PRO A 67 -37.68 53.48 12.40
N THR A 68 -36.37 53.71 12.63
CA THR A 68 -35.27 54.43 11.92
C THR A 68 -33.87 54.02 12.41
N ASN A 69 -32.89 54.05 11.49
CA ASN A 69 -31.47 54.42 11.61
C ASN A 69 -30.54 53.95 12.76
N SER A 70 -29.48 53.28 12.30
CA SER A 70 -28.13 53.15 12.85
C SER A 70 -27.27 54.45 12.76
N PHE A 71 -25.97 54.34 13.06
CA PHE A 71 -24.86 55.31 12.89
C PHE A 71 -24.73 56.42 13.97
N ALA A 72 -23.53 56.85 14.40
CA ALA A 72 -22.15 56.41 14.08
C ALA A 72 -21.10 56.89 15.12
N SER A 73 -19.86 56.37 14.98
CA SER A 73 -18.58 56.91 15.48
C SER A 73 -18.28 56.73 16.99
N ASN A 74 -17.03 56.80 17.49
CA ASN A 74 -15.84 57.44 16.90
C ASN A 74 -14.47 56.88 17.38
N ALA A 75 -13.43 57.07 16.55
CA ALA A 75 -12.00 57.31 16.87
C ALA A 75 -11.10 56.32 17.70
N SER A 76 -10.09 55.76 17.00
CA SER A 76 -8.63 56.03 17.21
C SER A 76 -7.72 55.21 18.18
N ARG A 77 -6.73 54.52 17.57
CA ARG A 77 -5.30 54.28 17.97
C ARG A 77 -4.90 53.27 19.09
N ASN A 78 -4.20 52.22 18.63
CA ASN A 78 -2.91 51.66 19.09
C ASN A 78 -2.52 51.70 20.59
N HIS A 79 -2.43 50.53 21.23
CA HIS A 79 -1.25 49.80 21.78
C HIS A 79 -1.80 48.47 22.36
N ALA A 80 -1.27 47.25 22.20
CA ALA A 80 0.08 46.69 22.16
C ALA A 80 0.70 46.41 23.55
N LYS A 81 0.69 45.12 23.95
CA LYS A 81 1.42 44.48 25.09
C LYS A 81 0.94 44.88 26.51
N MET A 82 1.09 44.07 27.58
CA MET A 82 1.62 42.69 27.77
C MET A 82 1.14 42.09 29.13
N VAL A 83 1.25 40.75 29.28
CA VAL A 83 1.35 39.91 30.51
C VAL A 83 0.44 40.22 31.73
N ASP A 84 -0.48 39.30 32.06
CA ASP A 84 -0.49 38.49 33.32
C ASP A 84 -1.81 37.70 33.46
N SER A 85 -1.76 36.36 33.45
CA SER A 85 -2.89 35.46 33.77
C SER A 85 -2.41 34.04 34.12
N ALA A 86 -1.72 33.89 35.25
CA ALA A 86 -1.53 32.59 35.91
C ALA A 86 -2.16 32.61 37.31
N THR A 87 -2.43 31.42 37.86
CA THR A 87 -2.96 31.15 39.22
C THR A 87 -4.48 31.28 39.43
N ASN A 88 -5.02 30.32 40.20
CA ASN A 88 -6.34 30.27 40.88
C ASN A 88 -7.58 29.81 40.08
N PHE A 89 -7.89 28.51 40.19
CA PHE A 89 -9.11 28.04 40.89
C PHE A 89 -8.77 26.76 41.67
N ILE A 90 -9.29 26.60 42.89
CA ILE A 90 -8.89 25.55 43.86
C ILE A 90 -10.08 25.14 44.76
N ASN A 91 -10.22 23.83 45.03
CA ASN A 91 -11.11 23.16 46.01
C ASN A 91 -12.63 23.30 45.77
N SER A 92 -13.51 22.43 46.29
CA SER A 92 -13.43 21.37 47.33
C SER A 92 -14.13 20.06 46.86
N GLU A 93 -14.11 18.88 47.51
CA GLU A 93 -14.33 18.51 48.93
C GLU A 93 -13.51 17.29 49.42
N LYS A 94 -13.69 16.88 50.69
CA LYS A 94 -12.95 15.79 51.36
C LYS A 94 -13.87 14.74 52.00
N PHE A 95 -13.33 13.52 52.12
CA PHE A 95 -13.88 12.38 52.85
C PHE A 95 -14.32 12.70 54.29
N ASN A 96 -15.28 11.91 54.79
CA ASN A 96 -15.42 11.61 56.21
C ASN A 96 -15.73 10.12 56.42
N ASN A 97 -15.35 9.55 57.56
CA ASN A 97 -15.31 8.10 57.78
C ASN A 97 -15.63 7.78 59.25
N ASP A 98 -16.62 6.93 59.53
CA ASP A 98 -16.93 6.46 60.90
C ASP A 98 -17.73 5.14 60.90
N ALA A 99 -17.58 4.31 61.93
CA ALA A 99 -17.97 2.89 61.89
C ALA A 99 -18.81 2.39 63.09
N LYS A 100 -19.66 1.37 62.87
CA LYS A 100 -20.16 0.48 63.94
C LYS A 100 -20.73 -0.85 63.47
N VAL A 101 -20.71 -1.83 64.37
CA VAL A 101 -21.02 -3.25 64.14
C VAL A 101 -22.24 -3.68 64.97
N ALA A 102 -23.09 -4.54 64.40
CA ALA A 102 -24.09 -5.33 65.12
C ALA A 102 -24.18 -6.76 64.54
N ARG A 103 -24.61 -7.77 65.33
CA ARG A 103 -24.60 -9.20 64.96
C ARG A 103 -26.00 -9.83 64.94
N VAL A 104 -26.27 -10.60 63.88
CA VAL A 104 -26.78 -12.00 63.86
C VAL A 104 -27.86 -12.41 64.88
N PRO A 105 -29.02 -12.91 64.42
CA PRO A 105 -29.30 -14.35 64.60
C PRO A 105 -29.25 -15.19 63.32
N ASN A 106 -29.04 -16.49 63.47
CA ASN A 106 -28.95 -17.51 62.41
C ASN A 106 -30.07 -18.55 62.60
N THR A 107 -30.72 -19.02 61.52
CA THR A 107 -31.62 -20.17 61.55
C THR A 107 -31.41 -21.16 60.40
N ALA A 108 -30.82 -22.31 60.76
CA ALA A 108 -31.11 -23.65 60.25
C ALA A 108 -30.82 -24.03 58.78
N GLN A 109 -29.66 -24.69 58.61
CA GLN A 109 -29.52 -26.03 58.03
C GLN A 109 -30.04 -26.36 56.62
N SER A 110 -29.08 -26.54 55.70
CA SER A 110 -28.85 -27.80 54.95
C SER A 110 -30.06 -28.54 54.34
N GLN A 111 -30.18 -28.44 53.01
CA GLN A 111 -30.03 -29.61 52.13
C GLN A 111 -29.85 -29.18 50.67
N SER A 112 -29.06 -29.93 49.90
CA SER A 112 -28.91 -29.74 48.45
C SER A 112 -29.82 -30.70 47.69
N PRO A 113 -30.78 -30.22 46.88
CA PRO A 113 -31.39 -31.02 45.83
C PRO A 113 -30.54 -30.89 44.56
N LYS A 114 -30.09 -32.01 44.00
CA LYS A 114 -29.85 -32.07 42.55
C LYS A 114 -31.21 -31.97 41.86
N SER A 115 -31.41 -30.96 41.03
CA SER A 115 -32.47 -30.97 40.01
C SER A 115 -31.81 -31.05 38.63
N GLU A 116 -31.85 -32.23 38.02
CA GLU A 116 -31.37 -32.44 36.66
C GLU A 116 -32.28 -31.69 35.68
N LEU A 117 -31.74 -30.69 34.97
CA LEU A 117 -32.43 -30.04 33.85
C LEU A 117 -32.19 -30.85 32.57
N THR A 118 -32.84 -32.00 32.48
CA THR A 118 -32.85 -32.85 31.29
C THR A 118 -33.72 -32.25 30.20
N THR A 119 -33.14 -31.41 29.35
CA THR A 119 -33.77 -30.94 28.09
C THR A 119 -32.83 -31.12 26.90
N THR A 120 -32.56 -32.36 26.53
CA THR A 120 -32.09 -32.68 25.18
C THR A 120 -33.24 -32.44 24.19
N ASP A 121 -33.22 -31.34 23.46
CA ASP A 121 -34.11 -31.15 22.30
C ASP A 121 -33.76 -32.20 21.22
N PRO A 122 -34.70 -33.08 20.82
CA PRO A 122 -34.45 -34.04 19.75
C PRO A 122 -33.93 -33.42 18.44
N LEU A 123 -34.31 -32.17 18.14
CA LEU A 123 -33.93 -31.44 16.93
C LEU A 123 -32.46 -30.99 16.90
N GLN A 124 -31.75 -31.02 18.03
CA GLN A 124 -30.30 -30.80 18.08
C GLN A 124 -29.48 -32.06 17.76
N SER A 125 -30.08 -33.25 17.75
CA SER A 125 -29.32 -34.50 17.72
C SER A 125 -28.73 -34.87 16.35
N GLN A 126 -29.39 -34.52 15.25
CA GLN A 126 -28.98 -34.85 13.88
C GLN A 126 -29.31 -33.68 12.94
N GLN A 127 -28.27 -32.95 12.56
CA GLN A 127 -28.35 -31.81 11.67
C GLN A 127 -27.30 -31.94 10.57
N ILE A 128 -27.68 -31.62 9.33
CA ILE A 128 -26.81 -31.63 8.16
C ILE A 128 -26.85 -30.23 7.55
N VAL A 129 -25.69 -29.64 7.30
CA VAL A 129 -25.57 -28.41 6.50
C VAL A 129 -25.52 -28.85 5.03
N ILE A 130 -26.29 -28.19 4.17
CA ILE A 130 -26.24 -28.41 2.72
C ILE A 130 -26.02 -27.09 1.98
N SER A 131 -25.10 -27.12 1.01
CA SER A 131 -24.84 -26.03 0.07
C SER A 131 -25.72 -26.20 -1.16
N LEU A 132 -26.28 -25.11 -1.69
CA LEU A 132 -27.32 -25.13 -2.72
C LEU A 132 -26.89 -24.37 -3.97
N ALA A 133 -27.34 -24.84 -5.13
CA ALA A 133 -27.27 -24.04 -6.34
C ALA A 133 -28.19 -22.82 -6.21
N PRO A 134 -27.86 -21.64 -6.78
CA PRO A 134 -28.65 -20.41 -6.62
C PRO A 134 -30.13 -20.49 -7.03
N THR A 135 -30.51 -21.51 -7.81
CA THR A 135 -31.87 -21.77 -8.28
C THR A 135 -32.60 -22.90 -7.53
N ALA A 136 -31.97 -23.52 -6.52
CA ALA A 136 -32.50 -24.70 -5.84
C ALA A 136 -33.46 -24.34 -4.68
N ASP A 137 -34.70 -24.86 -4.75
CA ASP A 137 -35.64 -24.72 -3.64
C ASP A 137 -35.31 -25.70 -2.50
N ILE A 138 -34.61 -25.20 -1.49
CA ILE A 138 -34.40 -25.87 -0.19
C ILE A 138 -35.70 -26.40 0.45
N THR A 139 -36.85 -25.78 0.20
CA THR A 139 -38.14 -26.23 0.73
C THR A 139 -38.58 -27.55 0.12
N LYS A 140 -38.30 -27.75 -1.18
CA LYS A 140 -38.47 -29.03 -1.88
C LYS A 140 -37.49 -30.09 -1.35
N VAL A 141 -36.20 -29.76 -1.23
CA VAL A 141 -35.18 -30.70 -0.71
C VAL A 141 -35.51 -31.16 0.71
N ALA A 142 -35.84 -30.23 1.62
CA ALA A 142 -36.22 -30.54 2.99
C ALA A 142 -37.45 -31.47 3.05
N LYS A 143 -38.45 -31.22 2.20
CA LYS A 143 -39.67 -32.05 2.10
C LYS A 143 -39.37 -33.45 1.57
N GLU A 144 -38.47 -33.59 0.59
CA GLU A 144 -38.05 -34.87 0.01
C GLU A 144 -37.36 -35.77 1.05
N PHE A 145 -36.47 -35.19 1.85
CA PHE A 145 -35.72 -35.93 2.90
C PHE A 145 -36.43 -36.04 4.25
N GLN A 146 -37.65 -35.48 4.37
CA GLN A 146 -38.43 -35.41 5.62
C GLN A 146 -37.68 -34.68 6.75
N ALA A 147 -37.05 -33.56 6.40
CA ALA A 147 -36.31 -32.68 7.30
C ALA A 147 -37.02 -31.32 7.47
N ALA A 148 -36.72 -30.62 8.56
CA ALA A 148 -37.07 -29.23 8.74
C ALA A 148 -35.90 -28.32 8.31
N VAL A 149 -36.19 -27.19 7.65
CA VAL A 149 -35.19 -26.15 7.43
C VAL A 149 -35.04 -25.35 8.73
N LEU A 150 -33.96 -25.58 9.47
CA LEU A 150 -33.70 -24.90 10.75
C LEU A 150 -33.11 -23.51 10.56
N ARG A 151 -32.26 -23.34 9.53
CA ARG A 151 -31.57 -22.09 9.21
C ARG A 151 -31.31 -22.01 7.70
N ARG A 152 -31.32 -20.80 7.14
CA ARG A 152 -30.69 -20.47 5.86
C ARG A 152 -29.49 -19.57 6.14
N GLY A 153 -28.37 -19.82 5.49
CA GLY A 153 -27.15 -19.01 5.56
C GLY A 153 -27.08 -18.00 4.41
N PRO A 154 -26.25 -16.94 4.54
CA PRO A 154 -26.09 -15.93 3.48
C PRO A 154 -25.36 -16.47 2.24
N LEU A 155 -24.52 -17.51 2.40
CA LEU A 155 -23.70 -18.09 1.32
C LEU A 155 -24.40 -19.29 0.64
N ASN A 156 -25.69 -19.18 0.33
CA ASN A 156 -26.51 -20.23 -0.30
C ASN A 156 -26.47 -21.62 0.37
N PHE A 157 -26.21 -21.70 1.68
CA PHE A 157 -26.34 -22.93 2.45
C PHE A 157 -27.59 -22.95 3.34
N ALA A 158 -28.00 -24.12 3.81
CA ALA A 158 -29.09 -24.30 4.76
C ALA A 158 -28.85 -25.47 5.71
N THR A 159 -29.31 -25.34 6.95
CA THR A 159 -29.25 -26.40 7.96
C THR A 159 -30.54 -27.20 7.94
N LEU A 160 -30.46 -28.49 7.61
CA LEU A 160 -31.56 -29.45 7.70
C LEU A 160 -31.53 -30.19 9.05
N GLY A 161 -32.62 -30.09 9.81
CA GLY A 161 -32.83 -30.81 11.05
C GLY A 161 -33.72 -32.03 10.86
N PHE A 162 -33.29 -33.19 11.36
CA PHE A 162 -34.01 -34.45 11.22
C PHE A 162 -34.67 -34.85 12.55
N ASN A 163 -36.00 -34.76 12.62
CA ASN A 163 -36.78 -35.19 13.79
C ASN A 163 -37.00 -36.72 13.83
N ARG A 164 -35.96 -37.48 13.43
CA ARG A 164 -35.91 -38.95 13.33
C ARG A 164 -34.45 -39.39 13.26
N THR A 165 -34.16 -40.63 13.68
CA THR A 165 -32.83 -41.19 13.48
C THR A 165 -32.50 -41.36 11.99
N ILE A 166 -31.29 -40.98 11.61
CA ILE A 166 -30.71 -41.11 10.27
C ILE A 166 -29.33 -41.77 10.37
N ASN A 167 -28.90 -42.44 9.30
CA ASN A 167 -27.48 -42.75 9.12
C ASN A 167 -26.85 -41.52 8.45
N VAL A 168 -26.07 -40.72 9.19
CA VAL A 168 -25.58 -39.41 8.71
C VAL A 168 -24.73 -39.54 7.44
N PRO A 169 -23.72 -40.44 7.34
CA PRO A 169 -22.97 -40.65 6.09
C PRO A 169 -23.84 -41.04 4.89
N THR A 170 -24.82 -41.95 5.06
CA THR A 170 -25.74 -42.32 3.97
C THR A 170 -26.70 -41.17 3.62
N MET A 171 -27.13 -40.37 4.59
CA MET A 171 -27.99 -39.21 4.36
C MET A 171 -27.25 -38.09 3.61
N ILE A 172 -26.00 -37.80 4.02
CA ILE A 172 -25.07 -36.92 3.30
C ILE A 172 -24.89 -37.40 1.86
N ALA A 173 -24.54 -38.67 1.64
CA ALA A 173 -24.37 -39.23 0.30
C ALA A 173 -25.66 -39.13 -0.55
N SER A 174 -26.84 -39.26 0.06
CA SER A 174 -28.12 -39.09 -0.64
C SER A 174 -28.40 -37.62 -0.99
N LEU A 175 -28.08 -36.70 -0.08
CA LEU A 175 -28.22 -35.26 -0.30
C LEU A 175 -27.26 -34.75 -1.38
N LYS A 176 -25.98 -35.16 -1.40
CA LYS A 176 -25.03 -34.82 -2.48
C LYS A 176 -25.47 -35.33 -3.87
N ASN A 177 -26.35 -36.34 -3.95
CA ASN A 177 -26.92 -36.83 -5.20
C ASN A 177 -28.27 -36.16 -5.56
N THR A 178 -28.71 -35.14 -4.82
CA THR A 178 -30.01 -34.46 -5.05
C THR A 178 -29.84 -33.26 -5.99
N PRO A 179 -30.57 -33.17 -7.11
CA PRO A 179 -30.45 -32.06 -8.05
C PRO A 179 -30.69 -30.68 -7.39
N GLY A 180 -29.66 -29.85 -7.39
CA GLY A 180 -29.67 -28.51 -6.76
C GLY A 180 -28.99 -28.43 -5.39
N VAL A 181 -28.62 -29.56 -4.79
CA VAL A 181 -27.65 -29.61 -3.69
C VAL A 181 -26.25 -29.69 -4.32
N LEU A 182 -25.39 -28.74 -3.96
CA LEU A 182 -23.97 -28.72 -4.36
C LEU A 182 -23.11 -29.54 -3.41
N ASP A 183 -23.39 -29.46 -2.10
CA ASP A 183 -22.71 -30.29 -1.11
C ASP A 183 -23.56 -30.54 0.15
N ALA A 184 -23.14 -31.51 0.98
CA ALA A 184 -23.77 -31.87 2.26
C ALA A 184 -22.73 -32.34 3.29
N GLU A 185 -22.86 -31.90 4.54
CA GLU A 185 -21.93 -32.21 5.64
C GLU A 185 -22.63 -32.27 7.01
N GLU A 186 -22.02 -32.96 7.98
CA GLU A 186 -22.56 -33.05 9.35
C GLU A 186 -22.35 -31.73 10.10
N ASN A 187 -23.37 -31.24 10.81
CA ASN A 187 -23.25 -30.00 11.58
C ASN A 187 -22.55 -30.28 12.91
N HIS A 188 -21.24 -30.02 12.97
CA HIS A 188 -20.38 -30.43 14.08
C HIS A 188 -20.59 -29.58 15.35
N LEU A 189 -20.77 -30.25 16.50
CA LEU A 189 -20.91 -29.60 17.80
C LEU A 189 -19.54 -29.38 18.46
N HIS A 190 -19.00 -28.17 18.33
CA HIS A 190 -17.82 -27.74 19.08
C HIS A 190 -18.15 -27.52 20.56
N ARG A 191 -17.24 -27.90 21.45
CA ARG A 191 -17.33 -27.68 22.91
C ARG A 191 -15.96 -27.24 23.43
N MET A 192 -15.96 -26.31 24.38
CA MET A 192 -14.73 -25.88 25.04
C MET A 192 -14.09 -27.04 25.81
N SER A 193 -12.79 -27.23 25.63
CA SER A 193 -11.96 -28.06 26.51
C SER A 193 -11.56 -27.22 27.71
N THR A 194 -11.88 -27.67 28.93
CA THR A 194 -11.48 -26.97 30.16
C THR A 194 -10.03 -27.27 30.49
N ALA A 195 -9.12 -26.48 29.93
CA ALA A 195 -7.83 -26.20 30.57
C ALA A 195 -8.08 -25.32 31.83
N GLU A 196 -7.11 -25.26 32.74
CA GLU A 196 -7.26 -24.46 33.96
C GLU A 196 -7.22 -22.96 33.64
N VAL A 197 -8.14 -22.20 34.25
CA VAL A 197 -8.21 -20.75 34.09
C VAL A 197 -7.00 -20.12 34.77
N SER A 198 -6.14 -19.49 33.98
CA SER A 198 -5.26 -18.41 34.42
C SER A 198 -6.13 -17.37 35.13
N SER A 199 -6.01 -17.29 36.46
CA SER A 199 -6.80 -16.32 37.23
C SER A 199 -6.41 -14.91 36.80
N LEU A 200 -7.41 -14.08 36.45
CA LEU A 200 -7.22 -12.66 36.18
C LEU A 200 -6.32 -12.02 37.27
N PRO A 201 -5.47 -11.04 36.93
CA PRO A 201 -4.58 -10.38 37.88
C PRO A 201 -5.28 -9.98 39.19
N SER A 202 -4.58 -10.17 40.31
CA SER A 202 -5.07 -9.83 41.67
C SER A 202 -4.79 -8.37 42.05
N ASP A 203 -4.12 -7.68 41.16
CA ASP A 203 -3.59 -6.32 41.15
C ASP A 203 -4.75 -5.31 41.28
N PRO A 204 -4.84 -4.48 42.35
CA PRO A 204 -6.10 -3.87 42.78
C PRO A 204 -6.79 -2.91 41.79
N VAL A 205 -6.05 -2.38 40.82
CA VAL A 205 -6.54 -1.43 39.80
C VAL A 205 -6.81 -2.12 38.45
N PHE A 206 -6.39 -3.38 38.24
CA PHE A 206 -6.63 -4.12 36.99
C PHE A 206 -8.11 -4.15 36.58
N LYS A 207 -9.03 -4.23 37.55
CA LYS A 207 -10.49 -4.13 37.35
C LYS A 207 -10.98 -2.83 36.69
N ASP A 208 -10.18 -1.77 36.70
CA ASP A 208 -10.47 -0.46 36.10
C ASP A 208 -9.66 -0.23 34.81
N GLN A 209 -8.67 -1.09 34.50
CA GLN A 209 -7.86 -1.06 33.27
C GLN A 209 -8.63 -1.64 32.07
N TRP A 210 -9.72 -0.97 31.67
CA TRP A 210 -10.54 -1.33 30.52
C TRP A 210 -9.71 -1.51 29.23
N SER A 211 -8.66 -0.71 29.09
CA SER A 211 -7.80 -0.61 27.90
C SER A 211 -7.10 -1.93 27.55
N LEU A 212 -6.68 -2.71 28.54
CA LEU A 212 -6.10 -4.04 28.32
C LEU A 212 -7.11 -5.02 27.70
N VAL A 213 -8.40 -4.83 27.93
CA VAL A 213 -9.47 -5.71 27.43
C VAL A 213 -9.81 -5.40 25.98
N ASN A 214 -9.77 -4.13 25.57
CA ASN A 214 -10.13 -3.73 24.20
C ASN A 214 -9.15 -4.24 23.13
N GLY A 215 -7.87 -4.48 23.48
CA GLY A 215 -6.88 -5.15 22.62
C GLY A 215 -6.68 -6.66 22.90
N ASP A 216 -7.56 -7.28 23.69
CA ASP A 216 -7.50 -8.70 24.13
C ASP A 216 -6.12 -9.12 24.69
N VAL A 217 -5.45 -8.20 25.39
CA VAL A 217 -4.14 -8.43 26.05
C VAL A 217 -4.19 -9.60 27.03
N PRO A 218 -5.25 -9.80 27.87
CA PRO A 218 -5.41 -11.02 28.65
C PRO A 218 -5.46 -12.31 27.82
N GLY A 219 -5.99 -12.27 26.59
CA GLY A 219 -5.97 -13.42 25.69
C GLY A 219 -4.57 -13.74 25.16
N ALA A 220 -3.73 -12.73 24.92
CA ALA A 220 -2.31 -12.93 24.64
C ALA A 220 -1.55 -13.52 25.86
N TRP A 221 -1.89 -13.09 27.08
CA TRP A 221 -1.35 -13.69 28.31
C TRP A 221 -1.76 -15.16 28.48
N ASP A 222 -3.00 -15.52 28.10
CA ASP A 222 -3.47 -16.92 28.10
C ASP A 222 -2.81 -17.78 26.99
N MET A 223 -2.31 -17.16 25.92
CA MET A 223 -1.38 -17.79 24.97
C MET A 223 0.06 -17.89 25.50
N GLY A 224 0.32 -17.37 26.70
CA GLY A 224 1.64 -17.38 27.36
C GLY A 224 2.58 -16.25 26.93
N ALA A 225 2.11 -15.26 26.16
CA ALA A 225 2.90 -14.07 25.85
C ALA A 225 2.96 -13.15 27.08
N THR A 226 4.17 -12.78 27.52
CA THR A 226 4.36 -11.93 28.70
C THR A 226 5.38 -10.79 28.48
N GLY A 227 6.04 -10.74 27.33
CA GLY A 227 7.12 -9.76 27.04
C GLY A 227 8.51 -10.19 27.51
N LYS A 228 8.60 -11.36 28.16
CA LYS A 228 9.82 -11.88 28.77
C LYS A 228 11.01 -11.92 27.81
N GLY A 229 12.09 -11.25 28.21
CA GLY A 229 13.34 -11.19 27.44
C GLY A 229 13.43 -10.04 26.44
N VAL A 230 12.34 -9.29 26.24
CA VAL A 230 12.33 -8.04 25.48
C VAL A 230 12.68 -6.87 26.41
N THR A 231 13.43 -5.90 25.90
CA THR A 231 13.70 -4.63 26.59
C THR A 231 13.10 -3.46 25.81
N ILE A 232 12.23 -2.70 26.47
CA ILE A 232 11.56 -1.50 25.98
C ILE A 232 12.28 -0.29 26.59
N ALA A 233 12.78 0.62 25.76
CA ALA A 233 13.28 1.92 26.22
C ALA A 233 12.16 2.96 26.21
N ILE A 234 12.05 3.71 27.31
CA ILE A 234 11.08 4.80 27.47
C ILE A 234 11.88 6.10 27.43
N VAL A 235 11.78 6.82 26.30
CA VAL A 235 12.52 8.08 26.04
C VAL A 235 11.60 9.25 26.40
N ASP A 236 11.71 9.71 27.65
CA ASP A 236 10.66 10.49 28.32
C ASP A 236 11.24 11.30 29.52
N SER A 237 10.46 11.61 30.55
CA SER A 237 10.86 12.37 31.75
C SER A 237 11.71 11.56 32.75
N GLY A 238 12.02 10.29 32.45
CA GLY A 238 12.60 9.34 33.40
C GLY A 238 11.53 8.43 34.00
N ILE A 239 11.90 7.58 34.96
CA ILE A 239 10.96 6.67 35.64
C ILE A 239 11.19 6.73 37.15
N ALA A 240 10.14 6.55 37.95
CA ALA A 240 10.25 6.32 39.38
C ALA A 240 10.99 5.00 39.69
N LEU A 241 12.30 5.10 39.92
CA LEU A 241 13.22 3.94 40.06
C LEU A 241 12.96 3.08 41.31
N ASN A 242 12.07 3.53 42.20
CA ASN A 242 11.64 2.84 43.41
C ASN A 242 10.12 2.57 43.44
N HIS A 243 9.43 2.68 42.31
CA HIS A 243 8.00 2.42 42.24
C HIS A 243 7.69 0.94 42.52
N PRO A 244 6.74 0.60 43.43
CA PRO A 244 6.47 -0.79 43.80
C PRO A 244 6.08 -1.71 42.64
N ASP A 245 5.49 -1.18 41.56
CA ASP A 245 5.04 -1.93 40.37
C ASP A 245 6.07 -1.95 39.21
N LEU A 246 7.17 -1.18 39.28
CA LEU A 246 8.12 -1.06 38.17
C LEU A 246 9.54 -1.53 38.50
N LYS A 247 9.94 -1.44 39.78
CA LYS A 247 11.34 -1.55 40.25
C LYS A 247 12.08 -2.83 39.81
N ASP A 248 11.40 -3.97 39.72
CA ASP A 248 11.99 -5.28 39.39
C ASP A 248 11.91 -5.57 37.88
N ASN A 249 11.19 -4.72 37.12
CA ASN A 249 11.22 -4.62 35.66
C ASN A 249 12.22 -3.58 35.12
N ILE A 250 12.69 -2.62 35.93
CA ILE A 250 13.65 -1.60 35.51
C ILE A 250 15.07 -2.19 35.33
N VAL A 251 15.70 -1.86 34.20
CA VAL A 251 17.12 -2.11 33.90
C VAL A 251 17.93 -0.80 33.91
N PRO A 252 19.29 -0.84 33.94
CA PRO A 252 20.10 0.37 33.87
C PRO A 252 19.77 1.22 32.64
N GLY A 253 19.69 2.54 32.84
CA GLY A 253 19.35 3.51 31.81
C GLY A 253 20.20 4.77 31.89
N TYR A 254 19.69 5.86 31.33
CA TYR A 254 20.48 7.05 31.00
C TYR A 254 19.68 8.33 31.17
N ASN A 255 20.34 9.40 31.58
CA ASN A 255 19.83 10.76 31.50
C ASN A 255 20.63 11.48 30.41
N ALA A 256 19.98 11.73 29.28
CA ALA A 256 20.61 12.33 28.11
C ALA A 256 20.88 13.83 28.29
N ILE A 257 20.03 14.52 29.06
CA ILE A 257 20.15 15.96 29.38
C ILE A 257 21.46 16.25 30.14
N THR A 258 21.84 15.35 31.06
CA THR A 258 23.07 15.45 31.88
C THR A 258 24.20 14.52 31.42
N GLN A 259 23.96 13.74 30.36
CA GLN A 259 24.86 12.75 29.79
C GLN A 259 25.40 11.75 30.83
N SER A 260 24.51 11.22 31.68
CA SER A 260 24.85 10.42 32.86
C SER A 260 24.03 9.14 32.98
N ASN A 261 24.72 8.01 33.21
CA ASN A 261 24.14 6.72 33.61
C ASN A 261 24.41 6.40 35.09
N ALA A 262 24.74 7.41 35.91
CA ALA A 262 24.92 7.21 37.35
C ALA A 262 23.61 6.77 38.03
N PRO A 263 23.65 5.92 39.07
CA PRO A 263 22.45 5.48 39.78
C PRO A 263 21.61 6.66 40.28
N GLY A 264 20.33 6.72 39.87
CA GLY A 264 19.41 7.81 40.19
C GLY A 264 19.40 8.98 39.20
N ALA A 265 20.28 9.03 38.20
CA ALA A 265 20.31 10.13 37.24
C ALA A 265 19.05 10.19 36.35
N ASN A 266 18.44 9.05 36.06
CA ASN A 266 17.24 8.87 35.22
C ASN A 266 15.94 8.68 36.04
N GLN A 267 15.95 9.13 37.30
CA GLN A 267 14.75 9.26 38.12
C GLN A 267 13.80 10.31 37.51
N ASP A 268 12.51 9.99 37.48
CA ASP A 268 11.45 10.91 37.07
C ASP A 268 11.32 12.11 38.03
N ASP A 269 11.08 13.29 37.47
CA ASP A 269 10.81 14.54 38.20
C ASP A 269 9.51 15.24 37.73
N ASN A 270 8.75 14.61 36.82
CA ASN A 270 7.49 15.11 36.24
C ASN A 270 6.30 14.18 36.55
N GLY A 271 6.43 12.88 36.26
CA GLY A 271 5.39 11.86 36.41
C GLY A 271 4.99 11.16 35.10
N HIS A 272 5.12 11.83 33.95
CA HIS A 272 4.70 11.32 32.64
C HIS A 272 5.43 10.03 32.22
N GLY A 273 6.77 10.01 32.28
CA GLY A 273 7.55 8.83 31.91
C GLY A 273 7.31 7.62 32.83
N THR A 274 6.95 7.85 34.09
CA THR A 274 6.49 6.79 34.99
C THR A 274 5.14 6.20 34.53
N HIS A 275 4.19 7.03 34.08
CA HIS A 275 2.88 6.58 33.57
C HIS A 275 3.01 5.76 32.28
N VAL A 276 3.82 6.25 31.34
CA VAL A 276 4.15 5.60 30.07
C VAL A 276 4.83 4.24 30.31
N ALA A 277 5.76 4.16 31.27
CA ALA A 277 6.42 2.91 31.64
C ALA A 277 5.45 1.86 32.22
N GLY A 278 4.49 2.30 33.05
CA GLY A 278 3.49 1.42 33.66
C GLY A 278 2.59 0.75 32.63
N ILE A 279 2.09 1.51 31.65
CA ILE A 279 1.27 0.97 30.55
C ILE A 279 2.02 -0.13 29.80
N ALA A 280 3.29 0.12 29.46
CA ALA A 280 4.09 -0.83 28.71
C ALA A 280 4.37 -2.12 29.50
N ALA A 281 4.83 -2.03 30.75
CA ALA A 281 5.35 -3.20 31.49
C ALA A 281 5.36 -3.07 33.04
N ALA A 282 4.35 -2.49 33.67
CA ALA A 282 4.13 -2.70 35.11
C ALA A 282 4.01 -4.20 35.46
N GLU A 283 4.60 -4.57 36.60
CA GLU A 283 4.71 -5.93 37.10
C GLU A 283 3.34 -6.53 37.47
N ARG A 284 3.10 -7.80 37.15
CA ARG A 284 1.93 -8.56 37.63
C ARG A 284 2.22 -9.15 39.02
N ASN A 285 2.36 -8.30 40.04
CA ASN A 285 2.91 -8.66 41.36
C ASN A 285 1.90 -8.65 42.52
N GLY A 286 0.65 -8.19 42.30
CA GLY A 286 -0.39 -8.04 43.30
C GLY A 286 -0.51 -6.62 43.91
N VAL A 287 0.17 -5.63 43.33
CA VAL A 287 0.10 -4.20 43.66
C VAL A 287 -0.56 -3.47 42.46
N GLY A 288 -0.65 -2.14 42.48
CA GLY A 288 -1.51 -1.27 41.65
C GLY A 288 -2.07 -1.82 40.34
N ILE A 289 -1.35 -1.61 39.25
CA ILE A 289 -1.76 -1.93 37.87
C ILE A 289 -0.91 -3.05 37.27
N VAL A 290 -1.34 -3.59 36.12
CA VAL A 290 -0.51 -4.49 35.30
C VAL A 290 -0.25 -3.85 33.94
N GLY A 291 1.00 -3.88 33.48
CA GLY A 291 1.36 -3.41 32.14
C GLY A 291 1.11 -4.49 31.10
N VAL A 292 1.00 -4.08 29.83
CA VAL A 292 0.76 -4.99 28.70
C VAL A 292 1.76 -6.16 28.69
N ALA A 293 3.05 -5.85 28.83
CA ALA A 293 4.16 -6.79 28.75
C ALA A 293 4.85 -6.98 30.12
N TYR A 294 4.12 -7.47 31.11
CA TYR A 294 4.55 -7.50 32.53
C TYR A 294 5.83 -8.28 32.89
N ASP A 295 6.40 -9.12 32.01
CA ASP A 295 7.73 -9.74 32.17
C ASP A 295 8.84 -9.03 31.36
N ALA A 296 8.49 -8.06 30.50
CA ALA A 296 9.46 -7.26 29.76
C ALA A 296 10.26 -6.35 30.70
N LYS A 297 11.39 -5.84 30.21
CA LYS A 297 12.26 -4.95 30.98
C LYS A 297 12.25 -3.53 30.44
N ILE A 298 12.24 -2.57 31.36
CA ILE A 298 12.07 -1.15 31.07
C ILE A 298 13.40 -0.44 31.25
N MET A 299 13.88 0.22 30.19
CA MET A 299 15.10 1.03 30.20
C MET A 299 14.73 2.52 30.30
N PRO A 300 14.94 3.18 31.46
CA PRO A 300 14.55 4.58 31.63
C PRO A 300 15.55 5.51 30.95
N ILE A 301 15.11 6.24 29.94
CA ILE A 301 15.89 7.24 29.21
C ILE A 301 15.29 8.63 29.46
N LYS A 302 15.89 9.39 30.38
CA LYS A 302 15.45 10.76 30.70
C LYS A 302 15.99 11.74 29.66
N SER A 303 15.10 12.18 28.77
CA SER A 303 15.37 13.15 27.69
C SER A 303 14.54 14.44 27.81
N VAL A 304 13.48 14.49 28.63
CA VAL A 304 12.74 15.73 28.95
C VAL A 304 12.86 16.14 30.43
N ASN A 305 12.66 17.43 30.71
CA ASN A 305 12.79 18.05 32.03
C ASN A 305 11.51 17.91 32.90
N PHE A 306 11.50 18.55 34.07
CA PHE A 306 10.36 18.49 35.01
C PHE A 306 9.09 19.22 34.52
N GLU A 307 9.22 20.15 33.58
CA GLU A 307 8.12 20.90 32.94
C GLU A 307 7.53 20.14 31.73
N GLY A 308 8.26 19.13 31.23
CA GLY A 308 7.92 18.35 30.04
C GLY A 308 8.78 18.68 28.81
N ASP A 309 9.61 19.73 28.87
CA ASP A 309 10.39 20.20 27.73
C ASP A 309 11.62 19.33 27.47
N GLY A 310 11.83 18.97 26.20
CA GLY A 310 13.05 18.32 25.70
C GLY A 310 13.74 19.15 24.62
N TYR A 311 15.03 18.89 24.42
CA TYR A 311 15.78 19.40 23.26
C TYR A 311 16.14 18.24 22.33
N ASP A 312 16.12 18.51 21.02
CA ASP A 312 16.36 17.53 19.96
C ASP A 312 17.64 16.70 20.15
N ASP A 313 18.71 17.32 20.67
CA ASP A 313 20.00 16.66 20.89
C ASP A 313 19.95 15.68 22.08
N ALA A 314 19.23 16.02 23.15
CA ALA A 314 18.97 15.11 24.28
C ALA A 314 18.00 13.98 23.90
N ILE A 315 17.02 14.23 23.04
CA ILE A 315 16.11 13.19 22.51
C ILE A 315 16.88 12.24 21.58
N ALA A 316 17.62 12.78 20.61
CA ALA A 316 18.45 12.01 19.68
C ALA A 316 19.52 11.18 20.41
N ALA A 317 20.22 11.76 21.39
CA ALA A 317 21.19 11.04 22.22
C ALA A 317 20.54 9.92 23.06
N GLY A 318 19.29 10.12 23.50
CA GLY A 318 18.51 9.09 24.20
C GLY A 318 18.18 7.89 23.30
N ILE A 319 17.68 8.14 22.08
CA ILE A 319 17.38 7.12 21.06
C ILE A 319 18.62 6.31 20.70
N VAL A 320 19.75 6.99 20.40
CA VAL A 320 21.02 6.33 20.07
C VAL A 320 21.53 5.48 21.24
N TRP A 321 21.48 6.00 22.47
CA TRP A 321 21.92 5.26 23.65
C TRP A 321 21.08 4.00 23.89
N ALA A 322 19.75 4.08 23.72
CA ALA A 322 18.86 2.93 23.87
C ALA A 322 19.19 1.81 22.86
N ALA A 323 19.36 2.16 21.58
CA ALA A 323 19.76 1.20 20.54
C ALA A 323 21.17 0.62 20.77
N ASP A 324 22.10 1.41 21.32
CA ASP A 324 23.45 0.95 21.70
C ASP A 324 23.44 -0.04 22.88
N HIS A 325 22.49 0.11 23.81
CA HIS A 325 22.39 -0.73 25.02
C HIS A 325 21.37 -1.88 24.88
N GLY A 326 20.92 -2.17 23.65
CA GLY A 326 20.14 -3.37 23.34
C GLY A 326 18.63 -3.25 23.57
N ALA A 327 18.08 -2.04 23.60
CA ALA A 327 16.63 -1.86 23.54
C ALA A 327 16.09 -2.41 22.21
N LYS A 328 15.18 -3.39 22.30
CA LYS A 328 14.48 -3.97 21.14
C LYS A 328 13.40 -3.03 20.62
N ILE A 329 12.77 -2.29 21.52
CA ILE A 329 11.68 -1.37 21.23
C ILE A 329 12.02 -0.03 21.92
N ILE A 330 11.78 1.08 21.24
CA ILE A 330 12.00 2.44 21.74
C ILE A 330 10.68 3.18 21.62
N ASN A 331 10.06 3.49 22.76
CA ASN A 331 8.82 4.26 22.85
C ASN A 331 9.13 5.76 23.00
N LEU A 332 8.52 6.57 22.14
CA LEU A 332 8.64 8.01 22.04
C LEU A 332 7.26 8.65 22.27
N SER A 333 6.84 8.76 23.53
CA SER A 333 5.59 9.42 23.92
C SER A 333 5.69 10.96 23.89
N LEU A 334 6.41 11.49 22.89
CA LEU A 334 6.78 12.89 22.70
C LEU A 334 6.70 13.30 21.21
N GLY A 335 6.58 14.60 20.95
CA GLY A 335 6.55 15.16 19.60
C GLY A 335 6.99 16.63 19.59
N ALA A 336 7.44 17.12 18.44
CA ALA A 336 7.90 18.51 18.28
C ALA A 336 6.73 19.49 18.07
N GLU A 337 6.74 20.64 18.75
CA GLU A 337 5.73 21.69 18.54
C GLU A 337 5.60 22.07 17.06
N ASN A 338 4.37 22.06 16.53
CA ASN A 338 4.05 22.36 15.12
C ASN A 338 4.62 21.33 14.11
N GLY A 339 4.93 20.10 14.53
CA GLY A 339 5.36 19.02 13.65
C GLY A 339 6.70 19.25 12.93
N VAL A 340 7.57 20.11 13.47
CA VAL A 340 8.84 20.47 12.83
C VAL A 340 9.80 19.28 12.83
N SER A 341 10.17 18.80 11.64
CA SER A 341 11.14 17.71 11.50
C SER A 341 12.57 18.18 11.82
N SER A 342 13.24 17.42 12.69
CA SER A 342 14.61 17.72 13.13
C SER A 342 15.59 16.69 12.60
N GLU A 343 16.58 17.16 11.83
CA GLU A 343 17.57 16.31 11.16
C GLU A 343 18.41 15.47 12.14
N VAL A 344 18.65 15.96 13.37
CA VAL A 344 19.38 15.18 14.39
C VAL A 344 18.52 14.06 14.98
N ILE A 345 17.21 14.29 15.16
CA ILE A 345 16.27 13.23 15.56
C ILE A 345 16.14 12.22 14.42
N LYS A 346 16.03 12.68 13.16
CA LYS A 346 15.98 11.81 11.98
C LYS A 346 17.20 10.89 11.86
N GLN A 347 18.40 11.42 12.10
CA GLN A 347 19.62 10.62 12.12
C GLN A 347 19.63 9.59 13.27
N ALA A 348 19.07 9.91 14.44
CA ALA A 348 18.93 8.98 15.56
C ALA A 348 17.86 7.89 15.32
N VAL A 349 16.71 8.25 14.75
CA VAL A 349 15.66 7.32 14.29
C VAL A 349 16.25 6.33 13.28
N ASN A 350 16.91 6.85 12.25
CA ASN A 350 17.60 6.01 11.25
C ASN A 350 18.66 5.11 11.89
N TYR A 351 19.44 5.59 12.87
CA TYR A 351 20.45 4.78 13.55
C TYR A 351 19.83 3.61 14.33
N ALA A 352 18.77 3.87 15.11
CA ALA A 352 18.07 2.84 15.86
C ALA A 352 17.35 1.84 14.95
N TYR A 353 16.68 2.32 13.89
CA TYR A 353 16.02 1.48 12.89
C TYR A 353 17.02 0.54 12.18
N ASN A 354 18.19 1.05 11.79
CA ASN A 354 19.27 0.27 11.18
C ASN A 354 19.98 -0.69 12.16
N LYS A 355 19.84 -0.48 13.47
CA LYS A 355 20.22 -1.47 14.50
C LYS A 355 19.16 -2.54 14.75
N GLY A 356 18.01 -2.47 14.08
CA GLY A 356 16.91 -3.42 14.26
C GLY A 356 16.08 -3.17 15.52
N SER A 357 16.14 -1.97 16.10
CA SER A 357 15.15 -1.54 17.09
C SER A 357 13.83 -1.17 16.39
N LEU A 358 12.70 -1.52 16.99
CA LEU A 358 11.40 -0.95 16.66
C LEU A 358 11.27 0.43 17.30
N LEU A 359 10.78 1.42 16.57
CA LEU A 359 10.42 2.72 17.11
C LEU A 359 8.91 2.88 17.07
N VAL A 360 8.32 3.31 18.19
CA VAL A 360 6.88 3.54 18.36
C VAL A 360 6.72 4.94 18.94
N ALA A 361 5.83 5.75 18.37
CA ALA A 361 5.66 7.14 18.79
C ALA A 361 4.19 7.59 18.84
N ALA A 362 3.93 8.51 19.75
CA ALA A 362 2.64 9.17 19.91
C ALA A 362 2.34 10.07 18.70
N ALA A 363 1.20 9.88 18.03
CA ALA A 363 0.90 10.61 16.79
C ALA A 363 0.85 12.14 16.94
N GLY A 364 0.40 12.64 18.09
CA GLY A 364 0.30 14.08 18.39
C GLY A 364 -1.05 14.43 19.02
N ASN A 365 -1.14 15.57 19.71
CA ASN A 365 -2.36 15.99 20.42
C ASN A 365 -2.74 17.44 20.07
N TYR A 366 -4.01 17.71 19.79
CA TYR A 366 -4.51 19.05 19.50
C TYR A 366 -5.85 19.35 20.19
N ASP A 367 -6.15 20.63 20.45
CA ASP A 367 -7.45 21.07 20.94
C ASP A 367 -8.38 21.42 19.74
N PRO A 368 -9.42 20.63 19.44
CA PRO A 368 -10.32 20.88 18.32
C PRO A 368 -11.21 22.13 18.49
N SER A 369 -11.23 22.75 19.68
CA SER A 369 -11.96 23.99 19.93
C SER A 369 -11.16 25.25 19.58
N THR A 370 -9.83 25.17 19.55
CA THR A 370 -8.94 26.30 19.22
C THR A 370 -8.18 26.13 17.91
N GLN A 371 -7.90 24.90 17.46
CA GLN A 371 -7.23 24.64 16.18
C GLN A 371 -7.85 23.46 15.41
N LYS A 372 -7.54 23.38 14.11
CA LYS A 372 -7.80 22.18 13.30
C LYS A 372 -6.72 21.14 13.57
N ASN A 373 -6.99 19.88 13.25
CA ASN A 373 -5.99 18.82 13.22
C ASN A 373 -4.74 19.32 12.43
N PRO A 374 -3.55 19.41 13.06
CA PRO A 374 -2.32 19.86 12.42
C PRO A 374 -1.67 18.80 11.51
N GLY A 375 -2.09 17.54 11.60
CA GLY A 375 -1.39 16.37 11.06
C GLY A 375 -0.59 15.64 12.15
N VAL A 376 0.11 14.59 11.76
CA VAL A 376 0.92 13.75 12.66
C VAL A 376 2.26 14.43 12.98
N ASP A 377 2.56 14.61 14.26
CA ASP A 377 3.78 15.27 14.75
C ASP A 377 5.05 14.47 14.43
N TYR A 378 6.21 15.14 14.43
CA TYR A 378 7.51 14.50 14.31
C TYR A 378 8.03 14.12 15.71
N PRO A 379 8.56 12.91 15.97
CA PRO A 379 9.03 11.90 15.01
C PRO A 379 8.02 10.84 14.56
N ALA A 380 6.77 10.86 15.01
CA ALA A 380 5.78 9.86 14.61
C ALA A 380 5.50 9.87 13.09
N SER A 381 5.60 11.03 12.43
CA SER A 381 5.50 11.15 10.98
C SER A 381 6.73 10.70 10.17
N ASP A 382 7.76 10.11 10.80
CA ASP A 382 8.90 9.50 10.09
C ASP A 382 8.56 8.07 9.61
N PRO A 383 8.80 7.68 8.34
CA PRO A 383 8.49 6.35 7.82
C PRO A 383 9.14 5.15 8.54
N HIS A 384 10.15 5.40 9.40
CA HIS A 384 10.80 4.36 10.21
C HIS A 384 10.22 4.21 11.62
N VAL A 385 9.09 4.85 11.92
CA VAL A 385 8.44 4.89 13.25
C VAL A 385 6.97 4.51 13.12
N LEU A 386 6.45 3.67 14.02
CA LEU A 386 5.02 3.43 14.11
C LEU A 386 4.32 4.62 14.78
N ALA A 387 3.45 5.31 14.04
CA ALA A 387 2.63 6.38 14.58
C ALA A 387 1.35 5.80 15.21
N VAL A 388 1.14 6.11 16.50
CA VAL A 388 0.02 5.56 17.28
C VAL A 388 -1.02 6.64 17.61
N ALA A 389 -2.22 6.45 17.10
CA ALA A 389 -3.41 7.24 17.41
C ALA A 389 -4.09 6.78 18.72
N ALA A 390 -4.84 7.68 19.37
CA ALA A 390 -5.50 7.41 20.66
C ALA A 390 -7.00 7.10 20.50
N THR A 391 -7.47 6.00 21.10
CA THR A 391 -8.90 5.68 21.20
C THR A 391 -9.48 5.86 22.60
N ASP A 392 -10.80 6.07 22.67
CA ASP A 392 -11.59 6.01 23.89
C ASP A 392 -12.11 4.58 24.18
N LYS A 393 -12.76 4.41 25.34
CA LYS A 393 -13.37 3.15 25.81
C LYS A 393 -14.55 2.63 24.97
N ASN A 394 -14.96 3.35 23.93
CA ASN A 394 -15.99 2.97 22.97
C ASN A 394 -15.38 2.68 21.58
N ASP A 395 -14.06 2.51 21.52
CA ASP A 395 -13.26 2.34 20.29
C ASP A 395 -13.43 3.50 19.29
N GLN A 396 -13.74 4.70 19.77
CA GLN A 396 -13.78 5.91 18.95
C GLN A 396 -12.44 6.63 19.03
N ILE A 397 -12.02 7.27 17.93
CA ILE A 397 -10.87 8.18 17.90
C ILE A 397 -11.05 9.28 18.96
N ALA A 398 -10.08 9.43 19.85
CA ALA A 398 -10.13 10.42 20.91
C ALA A 398 -10.08 11.83 20.30
N SER A 399 -10.89 12.75 20.80
CA SER A 399 -11.13 14.06 20.14
C SER A 399 -9.92 14.98 20.05
N PHE A 400 -8.84 14.67 20.80
CA PHE A 400 -7.55 15.34 20.75
C PHE A 400 -6.52 14.65 19.84
N SER A 401 -6.75 13.40 19.42
CA SER A 401 -5.77 12.64 18.63
C SER A 401 -5.60 13.29 17.27
N THR A 402 -4.37 13.60 16.90
CA THR A 402 -4.03 13.92 15.51
C THR A 402 -4.35 12.73 14.60
N SER A 403 -4.56 13.02 13.32
CA SER A 403 -4.83 12.02 12.29
C SER A 403 -4.23 12.39 10.94
N GLY A 404 -3.92 11.40 10.10
CA GLY A 404 -3.23 11.61 8.83
C GLY A 404 -2.75 10.32 8.13
N PRO A 405 -2.17 10.45 6.93
CA PRO A 405 -1.66 9.32 6.15
C PRO A 405 -0.44 8.62 6.77
N GLN A 406 0.12 9.14 7.88
CA GLN A 406 1.21 8.53 8.63
C GLN A 406 0.74 7.61 9.76
N ILE A 407 -0.53 7.64 10.20
CA ILE A 407 -1.00 6.77 11.29
C ILE A 407 -0.81 5.30 10.89
N SER A 408 -0.09 4.53 11.70
CA SER A 408 0.09 3.09 11.52
C SER A 408 -1.01 2.32 12.25
N LEU A 409 -1.21 2.63 13.52
CA LEU A 409 -2.07 1.87 14.44
C LEU A 409 -2.83 2.80 15.38
N ALA A 410 -3.92 2.29 15.96
CA ALA A 410 -4.63 2.91 17.06
C ALA A 410 -4.49 2.09 18.35
N ALA A 411 -4.47 2.77 19.50
CA ALA A 411 -4.44 2.12 20.81
C ALA A 411 -5.15 2.97 21.90
N PRO A 412 -5.53 2.37 23.04
CA PRO A 412 -6.25 3.07 24.11
C PRO A 412 -5.47 4.28 24.64
N GLY A 413 -6.07 5.47 24.59
CA GLY A 413 -5.38 6.72 24.95
C GLY A 413 -6.18 7.75 25.74
N ASP A 414 -7.44 7.49 26.11
CA ASP A 414 -8.26 8.40 26.93
C ASP A 414 -8.65 7.78 28.30
N GLU A 415 -8.57 8.55 29.38
CA GLU A 415 -8.83 8.12 30.76
C GLU A 415 -8.02 6.88 31.22
N ILE A 416 -6.76 6.76 30.79
CA ILE A 416 -5.89 5.60 31.04
C ILE A 416 -5.28 5.66 32.44
N ALA A 417 -5.58 4.66 33.27
CA ALA A 417 -4.98 4.46 34.59
C ALA A 417 -3.61 3.78 34.48
N SER A 418 -2.59 4.35 35.14
CA SER A 418 -1.24 3.79 35.23
C SER A 418 -0.51 4.30 36.48
N ASP A 419 0.73 3.85 36.68
CA ASP A 419 1.69 4.40 37.63
C ASP A 419 1.87 5.92 37.49
N TRP A 420 2.31 6.56 38.56
CA TRP A 420 2.61 7.99 38.57
C TRP A 420 3.75 8.32 39.54
N TRP A 421 4.38 9.46 39.33
CA TRP A 421 5.32 10.05 40.29
C TRP A 421 5.00 11.53 40.52
N SER A 422 5.05 11.99 41.77
CA SER A 422 5.02 13.43 42.07
C SER A 422 6.01 13.82 43.16
N LEU A 423 6.47 15.07 43.13
CA LEU A 423 7.33 15.64 44.17
C LEU A 423 6.64 15.72 45.55
N ALA A 424 5.31 15.73 45.58
CA ALA A 424 4.51 15.88 46.80
C ALA A 424 4.21 14.54 47.50
N GLU A 425 3.95 13.48 46.72
CA GLU A 425 3.46 12.19 47.24
C GLU A 425 4.41 11.02 46.92
N GLY A 426 5.34 11.19 45.97
CA GLY A 426 6.25 10.15 45.50
C GLY A 426 5.60 9.20 44.48
N PRO A 427 6.00 7.91 44.47
CA PRO A 427 5.30 6.85 43.75
C PRO A 427 3.80 6.77 44.07
N GLY A 428 2.96 6.72 43.04
CA GLY A 428 1.50 6.62 43.14
C GLY A 428 0.87 6.14 41.83
N TYR A 429 -0.39 6.50 41.59
CA TYR A 429 -1.15 6.13 40.38
C TYR A 429 -2.00 7.32 39.91
N ALA A 430 -2.21 7.45 38.60
CA ALA A 430 -2.99 8.52 38.01
C ALA A 430 -3.72 8.08 36.72
N ASN A 431 -4.78 8.79 36.38
CA ASN A 431 -5.41 8.71 35.06
C ASN A 431 -4.89 9.85 34.17
N ALA A 432 -4.52 9.54 32.93
CA ALA A 432 -4.08 10.51 31.93
C ALA A 432 -4.74 10.22 30.57
N SER A 433 -4.76 11.23 29.69
CA SER A 433 -5.26 11.14 28.32
C SER A 433 -4.26 11.77 27.35
N GLY A 434 -4.01 11.11 26.23
CA GLY A 434 -3.13 11.56 25.15
C GLY A 434 -2.66 10.40 24.27
N THR A 435 -2.20 10.70 23.04
CA THR A 435 -1.48 9.71 22.20
C THR A 435 -0.21 9.19 22.89
N SER A 436 0.33 9.95 23.84
CA SER A 436 1.42 9.54 24.74
C SER A 436 1.08 8.34 25.63
N MET A 437 -0.21 8.10 25.92
CA MET A 437 -0.69 6.91 26.62
C MET A 437 -1.01 5.76 25.65
N ALA A 438 -1.34 6.06 24.38
CA ALA A 438 -1.60 5.04 23.35
C ALA A 438 -0.31 4.36 22.87
N SER A 439 0.74 5.12 22.58
CA SER A 439 2.07 4.62 22.15
C SER A 439 2.63 3.46 23.00
N PRO A 440 2.63 3.52 24.35
CA PRO A 440 3.16 2.42 25.16
C PRO A 440 2.31 1.14 25.17
N PHE A 441 1.04 1.15 24.75
CA PHE A 441 0.30 -0.10 24.49
C PHE A 441 0.96 -0.86 23.34
N VAL A 442 1.10 -0.21 22.18
CA VAL A 442 1.74 -0.81 20.99
C VAL A 442 3.18 -1.24 21.27
N ALA A 443 3.93 -0.46 22.06
CA ALA A 443 5.28 -0.86 22.50
C ALA A 443 5.28 -2.11 23.41
N GLY A 444 4.24 -2.29 24.25
CA GLY A 444 4.02 -3.51 25.03
C GLY A 444 3.54 -4.69 24.16
N GLU A 445 2.63 -4.46 23.22
CA GLU A 445 2.06 -5.48 22.33
C GLU A 445 3.13 -6.04 21.39
N ALA A 446 3.99 -5.18 20.85
CA ALA A 446 5.22 -5.55 20.16
C ALA A 446 6.13 -6.43 21.04
N ALA A 447 6.26 -6.13 22.34
CA ALA A 447 7.05 -6.94 23.26
C ALA A 447 6.40 -8.30 23.56
N LEU A 448 5.07 -8.38 23.65
CA LEU A 448 4.36 -9.66 23.78
C LEU A 448 4.64 -10.59 22.59
N ILE A 449 4.56 -10.06 21.37
CA ILE A 449 4.86 -10.79 20.12
C ILE A 449 6.34 -11.20 20.09
N TRP A 450 7.27 -10.25 20.28
CA TRP A 450 8.70 -10.53 20.20
C TRP A 450 9.22 -11.43 21.35
N GLY A 451 8.51 -11.48 22.49
CA GLY A 451 8.80 -12.41 23.58
C GLY A 451 8.40 -13.86 23.28
N GLN A 452 7.38 -14.07 22.43
CA GLN A 452 7.01 -15.39 21.90
C GLN A 452 7.83 -15.78 20.66
N HIS A 453 8.28 -14.80 19.88
CA HIS A 453 9.03 -14.98 18.65
C HIS A 453 10.40 -14.25 18.71
N PRO A 454 11.30 -14.58 19.65
CA PRO A 454 12.57 -13.86 19.87
C PRO A 454 13.54 -13.90 18.67
N GLU A 455 13.33 -14.82 17.73
CA GLU A 455 14.05 -14.95 16.47
C GLU A 455 13.60 -13.97 15.36
N TRP A 456 12.46 -13.32 15.51
CA TRP A 456 11.89 -12.45 14.47
C TRP A 456 12.62 -11.12 14.27
N SER A 457 12.50 -10.59 13.05
CA SER A 457 12.90 -9.23 12.72
C SER A 457 11.94 -8.19 13.31
N ARG A 458 12.38 -6.94 13.33
CA ARG A 458 11.55 -5.77 13.69
C ARG A 458 10.32 -5.67 12.77
N ASP A 459 10.51 -5.90 11.48
CA ASP A 459 9.47 -5.77 10.45
C ASP A 459 8.42 -6.89 10.55
N GLN A 460 8.80 -8.12 10.91
CA GLN A 460 7.85 -9.22 11.19
C GLN A 460 6.97 -8.95 12.42
N VAL A 461 7.49 -8.23 13.41
CA VAL A 461 6.69 -7.78 14.57
C VAL A 461 5.72 -6.67 14.17
N VAL A 462 6.11 -5.76 13.25
CA VAL A 462 5.20 -4.76 12.67
C VAL A 462 4.08 -5.43 11.88
N GLU A 463 4.40 -6.33 10.96
CA GLU A 463 3.43 -7.07 10.14
C GLU A 463 2.40 -7.82 11.01
N ALA A 464 2.83 -8.44 12.10
CA ALA A 464 1.93 -9.11 13.04
C ALA A 464 1.01 -8.13 13.78
N LEU A 465 1.48 -6.92 14.13
CA LEU A 465 0.65 -5.88 14.74
C LEU A 465 -0.37 -5.31 13.74
N GLU A 466 0.05 -5.02 12.50
CA GLU A 466 -0.80 -4.42 11.46
C GLU A 466 -1.82 -5.40 10.85
N SER A 467 -1.51 -6.70 10.81
CA SER A 467 -2.48 -7.75 10.48
C SER A 467 -3.35 -8.17 11.67
N GLY A 468 -2.83 -8.04 12.89
CA GLY A 468 -3.50 -8.34 14.15
C GLY A 468 -4.33 -7.18 14.69
N VAL A 469 -5.21 -6.60 13.86
CA VAL A 469 -6.03 -5.45 14.21
C VAL A 469 -7.53 -5.75 14.21
N LYS A 470 -8.23 -5.05 15.08
CA LYS A 470 -9.63 -4.71 14.92
C LYS A 470 -9.73 -3.48 14.01
N ASP A 471 -10.11 -3.73 12.75
CA ASP A 471 -10.51 -2.71 11.77
C ASP A 471 -11.61 -1.80 12.39
N LEU A 472 -11.38 -0.48 12.33
CA LEU A 472 -12.22 0.58 12.87
C LEU A 472 -12.24 1.76 11.89
N GLY A 473 -13.37 2.46 11.81
CA GLY A 473 -13.54 3.58 10.90
C GLY A 473 -13.92 3.11 9.49
N THR A 474 -13.02 3.31 8.53
CA THR A 474 -13.20 2.95 7.12
C THR A 474 -12.43 1.67 6.78
N ALA A 475 -13.15 0.61 6.42
CA ALA A 475 -12.60 -0.74 6.24
C ALA A 475 -11.28 -0.79 5.43
N GLY A 476 -10.27 -1.44 5.99
CA GLY A 476 -8.87 -1.35 5.57
C GLY A 476 -8.10 -0.24 6.30
N ARG A 477 -6.96 0.19 5.75
CA ARG A 477 -6.16 1.26 6.37
C ARG A 477 -6.78 2.64 6.12
N ASP A 478 -7.20 3.34 7.17
CA ASP A 478 -7.63 4.73 7.12
C ASP A 478 -6.66 5.71 7.81
N ASN A 479 -7.01 7.00 7.85
CA ASN A 479 -6.12 8.05 8.37
C ASN A 479 -6.35 8.36 9.85
N ASP A 480 -7.44 7.89 10.45
CA ASP A 480 -7.79 8.14 11.85
C ASP A 480 -7.34 6.98 12.74
N TYR A 481 -7.52 5.73 12.30
CA TYR A 481 -7.13 4.51 13.05
C TYR A 481 -5.89 3.80 12.50
N GLY A 482 -5.37 4.21 11.33
CA GLY A 482 -4.33 3.45 10.63
C GLY A 482 -4.91 2.13 10.12
N TYR A 483 -4.22 1.01 10.35
CA TYR A 483 -4.77 -0.33 10.09
C TYR A 483 -5.91 -0.71 11.04
N GLY A 484 -5.97 -0.12 12.24
CA GLY A 484 -7.01 -0.37 13.23
C GLY A 484 -6.48 -0.35 14.67
N LEU A 485 -7.35 -0.71 15.61
CA LEU A 485 -6.99 -0.93 17.02
C LEU A 485 -6.31 -2.30 17.15
N VAL A 486 -5.13 -2.37 17.77
CA VAL A 486 -4.39 -3.64 17.92
C VAL A 486 -5.20 -4.66 18.75
N ASP A 487 -5.28 -5.89 18.26
CA ASP A 487 -5.71 -7.10 18.97
C ASP A 487 -4.49 -8.03 19.03
N VAL A 488 -3.71 -7.93 20.11
CA VAL A 488 -2.40 -8.60 20.21
C VAL A 488 -2.52 -10.14 20.27
N LYS A 489 -3.70 -10.65 20.60
CA LYS A 489 -4.02 -12.09 20.55
C LYS A 489 -4.33 -12.53 19.13
N LEU A 490 -5.03 -11.73 18.33
CA LEU A 490 -5.19 -11.93 16.90
C LEU A 490 -3.82 -11.88 16.21
N ALA A 491 -2.99 -10.88 16.53
CA ALA A 491 -1.60 -10.77 16.07
C ALA A 491 -0.81 -12.06 16.31
N LEU A 492 -0.77 -12.54 17.56
CA LEU A 492 -0.13 -13.81 17.94
C LEU A 492 -0.74 -15.04 17.24
N SER A 493 -2.06 -15.03 17.00
CA SER A 493 -2.76 -16.15 16.37
C SER A 493 -2.52 -16.23 14.85
N LEU A 494 -2.31 -15.10 14.20
CA LEU A 494 -1.86 -15.02 12.80
C LEU A 494 -0.37 -15.37 12.71
N ALA A 495 0.47 -14.75 13.55
CA ALA A 495 1.91 -15.01 13.68
C ALA A 495 2.27 -16.49 13.87
N ALA A 496 1.47 -17.23 14.64
CA ALA A 496 1.68 -18.65 14.89
C ALA A 496 1.47 -19.56 13.65
N GLN A 497 0.80 -19.07 12.61
CA GLN A 497 0.60 -19.80 11.35
C GLN A 497 1.83 -19.66 10.41
N THR A 498 2.62 -18.60 10.57
CA THR A 498 3.74 -18.23 9.70
C THR A 498 5.08 -18.87 10.14
N LYS A 499 5.14 -20.21 10.24
CA LYS A 499 6.38 -20.93 10.64
C LYS A 499 6.75 -22.16 9.80
N MET A 500 7.30 -21.91 8.60
CA MET A 500 8.43 -22.70 8.06
C MET A 500 9.33 -21.81 7.18
N THR A 501 10.43 -21.32 7.74
CA THR A 501 11.49 -20.65 6.97
C THR A 501 12.71 -21.56 6.93
N LEU A 502 13.00 -22.16 5.77
CA LEU A 502 14.33 -22.65 5.45
C LEU A 502 15.16 -21.46 4.97
N SER A 503 16.36 -21.26 5.49
CA SER A 503 17.19 -20.11 5.15
C SER A 503 18.08 -20.36 3.93
N SER A 504 17.76 -19.71 2.80
CA SER A 504 18.67 -19.62 1.65
C SER A 504 19.63 -18.43 1.84
N PRO A 505 20.95 -18.62 1.94
CA PRO A 505 21.89 -17.56 2.33
C PRO A 505 22.41 -16.76 1.13
N ALA A 506 21.62 -15.78 0.67
CA ALA A 506 21.97 -14.91 -0.44
C ALA A 506 21.75 -13.41 -0.14
N SER A 507 22.76 -12.76 0.46
CA SER A 507 22.86 -11.30 0.46
C SER A 507 23.49 -10.88 -0.87
N ILE A 508 22.68 -10.34 -1.79
CA ILE A 508 23.10 -10.10 -3.19
C ILE A 508 23.35 -8.60 -3.39
N GLY A 509 24.63 -8.25 -3.44
CA GLY A 509 25.07 -6.92 -3.87
C GLY A 509 25.00 -6.74 -5.39
N SER A 510 25.49 -5.59 -5.87
CA SER A 510 25.40 -5.11 -7.26
C SER A 510 26.07 -5.96 -8.36
N LEU A 511 26.55 -7.17 -8.05
CA LEU A 511 27.09 -8.14 -9.00
C LEU A 511 26.07 -9.18 -9.49
N GLY A 512 24.86 -9.22 -8.91
CA GLY A 512 23.85 -10.24 -9.21
C GLY A 512 24.17 -11.61 -8.59
N GLY A 513 23.37 -12.62 -8.91
CA GLY A 513 23.54 -13.95 -8.31
C GLY A 513 22.48 -14.98 -8.74
N ASN A 514 22.56 -16.18 -8.15
CA ASN A 514 21.60 -17.27 -8.32
C ASN A 514 21.17 -17.78 -6.95
N VAL A 515 19.86 -17.85 -6.68
CA VAL A 515 19.28 -18.36 -5.43
C VAL A 515 18.50 -19.64 -5.75
N GLN A 516 18.83 -20.76 -5.12
CA GLN A 516 18.31 -22.09 -5.50
C GLN A 516 17.56 -22.79 -4.36
N THR A 517 16.46 -23.45 -4.71
CA THR A 517 15.80 -24.46 -3.87
C THR A 517 16.01 -25.87 -4.44
N THR A 518 16.08 -26.87 -3.57
CA THR A 518 16.29 -28.27 -3.94
C THR A 518 15.42 -29.21 -3.09
N ASP A 519 14.13 -29.28 -3.43
CA ASP A 519 13.17 -30.25 -2.88
C ASP A 519 12.82 -31.31 -3.94
N GLY A 520 13.58 -32.41 -3.95
CA GLY A 520 13.32 -33.57 -4.82
C GLY A 520 14.07 -33.54 -6.16
N SER A 521 13.37 -33.91 -7.25
CA SER A 521 13.96 -34.02 -8.60
C SER A 521 13.88 -32.74 -9.44
N ALA A 522 13.07 -31.77 -9.01
CA ALA A 522 12.93 -30.47 -9.64
C ALA A 522 13.80 -29.42 -8.91
N SER A 523 14.43 -28.52 -9.66
CA SER A 523 15.15 -27.38 -9.12
C SER A 523 14.56 -26.07 -9.64
N LEU A 524 14.35 -25.12 -8.73
CA LEU A 524 13.98 -23.74 -9.01
C LEU A 524 15.17 -22.85 -8.67
N ASN A 525 15.50 -21.92 -9.57
CA ASN A 525 16.68 -21.08 -9.50
C ASN A 525 16.31 -19.64 -9.90
N LEU A 526 16.26 -18.74 -8.92
CA LEU A 526 16.08 -17.31 -9.16
C LEU A 526 17.42 -16.70 -9.57
N SER A 527 17.54 -16.29 -10.83
CA SER A 527 18.68 -15.55 -11.36
C SER A 527 18.43 -14.05 -11.24
N ILE A 528 19.39 -13.36 -10.62
CA ILE A 528 19.34 -11.92 -10.32
C ILE A 528 20.39 -11.21 -11.17
N PRO A 529 19.99 -10.31 -12.08
CA PRO A 529 20.96 -9.54 -12.88
C PRO A 529 21.88 -8.66 -12.03
N ALA A 530 23.04 -8.32 -12.58
CA ALA A 530 23.93 -7.35 -11.95
C ALA A 530 23.28 -5.96 -11.98
N GLN A 531 23.29 -5.25 -10.86
CA GLN A 531 22.60 -3.96 -10.69
C GLN A 531 21.06 -4.03 -10.82
N ALA A 532 20.46 -5.21 -10.62
CA ALA A 532 19.01 -5.35 -10.50
C ALA A 532 18.41 -4.55 -9.32
N PHE A 533 19.22 -4.11 -8.36
CA PHE A 533 18.84 -3.21 -7.28
C PHE A 533 19.88 -2.07 -7.14
N ASP A 534 19.40 -0.85 -6.92
CA ASP A 534 20.24 0.34 -6.57
C ASP A 534 20.87 0.19 -5.17
N THR A 535 20.19 -0.57 -4.30
CA THR A 535 20.52 -0.90 -2.90
C THR A 535 21.16 -2.29 -2.78
N SER A 536 21.71 -2.61 -1.61
CA SER A 536 22.12 -4.00 -1.31
C SER A 536 20.96 -4.74 -0.65
N VAL A 537 20.32 -5.63 -1.40
CA VAL A 537 19.10 -6.32 -0.99
C VAL A 537 19.39 -7.78 -0.63
N ASN A 538 18.75 -8.27 0.43
CA ASN A 538 18.77 -9.69 0.77
C ASN A 538 17.64 -10.37 0.02
N VAL A 539 17.95 -11.34 -0.84
CA VAL A 539 16.94 -12.03 -1.64
C VAL A 539 16.93 -13.51 -1.26
N SER A 540 15.76 -14.03 -0.88
CA SER A 540 15.57 -15.42 -0.52
C SER A 540 14.56 -16.12 -1.43
N LEU A 541 14.72 -17.44 -1.54
CA LEU A 541 13.85 -18.34 -2.28
C LEU A 541 13.62 -19.55 -1.38
N ASN A 542 12.42 -19.68 -0.84
CA ASN A 542 12.09 -20.63 0.22
C ASN A 542 10.92 -21.53 -0.25
N THR A 543 10.75 -22.74 0.29
CA THR A 543 9.60 -23.58 -0.08
C THR A 543 8.35 -23.16 0.68
N ALA A 544 7.26 -22.85 -0.03
CA ALA A 544 6.03 -22.30 0.52
C ALA A 544 4.93 -23.36 0.72
N ALA A 545 4.03 -23.12 1.67
CA ALA A 545 2.74 -23.80 1.72
C ALA A 545 1.86 -23.33 0.55
N ILE A 546 1.16 -24.25 -0.12
CA ILE A 546 0.22 -23.94 -1.21
C ILE A 546 -1.04 -23.31 -0.61
N PRO A 547 -1.37 -22.02 -0.86
CA PRO A 547 -2.50 -21.36 -0.19
C PRO A 547 -3.87 -21.85 -0.70
N ALA A 548 -3.96 -22.16 -1.99
CA ALA A 548 -5.14 -22.75 -2.62
C ALA A 548 -4.74 -23.64 -3.81
N ALA A 549 -5.66 -24.48 -4.29
CA ALA A 549 -5.46 -25.21 -5.55
C ALA A 549 -5.39 -24.23 -6.74
N LEU A 550 -4.64 -24.60 -7.80
CA LEU A 550 -4.66 -23.82 -9.04
C LEU A 550 -6.07 -23.82 -9.67
N PRO A 551 -6.51 -22.68 -10.24
CA PRO A 551 -7.83 -22.55 -10.86
C PRO A 551 -8.00 -23.41 -12.11
N ASN A 552 -9.26 -23.65 -12.48
CA ASN A 552 -9.68 -24.30 -13.73
C ASN A 552 -9.07 -25.69 -13.99
N GLY A 553 -8.70 -26.42 -12.94
CA GLY A 553 -8.17 -27.78 -13.04
C GLY A 553 -6.72 -27.88 -13.51
N ALA A 554 -5.98 -26.77 -13.54
CA ALA A 554 -4.53 -26.81 -13.69
C ALA A 554 -3.90 -27.57 -12.51
N ARG A 555 -2.75 -28.22 -12.75
CA ARG A 555 -1.97 -28.92 -11.72
C ARG A 555 -0.64 -28.21 -11.50
N PHE A 556 -0.18 -28.19 -10.26
CA PHE A 556 1.19 -27.80 -9.95
C PHE A 556 2.19 -28.75 -10.62
N LEU A 557 3.30 -28.19 -11.10
CA LEU A 557 4.47 -28.91 -11.62
C LEU A 557 5.64 -28.82 -10.63
N THR A 558 5.71 -27.74 -9.84
CA THR A 558 6.65 -27.58 -8.71
C THR A 558 5.90 -27.49 -7.38
N PRO A 559 6.58 -27.60 -6.24
CA PRO A 559 6.14 -26.92 -5.02
C PRO A 559 5.88 -25.43 -5.27
N ALA A 560 5.10 -24.80 -4.38
CA ALA A 560 5.11 -23.34 -4.29
C ALA A 560 6.44 -22.89 -3.65
N VAL A 561 6.92 -21.73 -4.06
CA VAL A 561 8.11 -21.07 -3.50
C VAL A 561 7.77 -19.65 -3.10
N ASP A 562 8.27 -19.26 -1.95
CA ASP A 562 8.19 -17.91 -1.41
C ASP A 562 9.44 -17.16 -1.87
N VAL A 563 9.27 -16.07 -2.59
CA VAL A 563 10.36 -15.28 -3.19
C VAL A 563 10.37 -13.93 -2.52
N GLU A 564 11.41 -13.64 -1.74
CA GLU A 564 11.39 -12.49 -0.83
C GLU A 564 12.59 -11.58 -1.01
N TRP A 565 12.33 -10.27 -1.12
CA TRP A 565 13.33 -9.20 -1.22
C TRP A 565 12.86 -7.84 -0.69
N GLY A 566 11.73 -7.78 0.02
CA GLY A 566 11.18 -6.52 0.53
C GLY A 566 10.62 -5.59 -0.55
N THR A 567 10.63 -4.29 -0.27
CA THR A 567 9.86 -3.27 -1.04
C THR A 567 10.59 -2.63 -2.22
N ASP A 568 11.88 -2.91 -2.42
CA ASP A 568 12.66 -2.35 -3.53
C ASP A 568 12.17 -2.89 -4.89
N THR A 569 11.84 -1.99 -5.82
CA THR A 569 11.48 -2.36 -7.20
C THR A 569 12.74 -2.73 -7.98
N PRO A 570 12.82 -3.95 -8.57
CA PRO A 570 13.96 -4.34 -9.38
C PRO A 570 14.14 -3.42 -10.62
N GLN A 571 15.35 -2.90 -10.79
CA GLN A 571 15.78 -2.06 -11.92
C GLN A 571 16.15 -2.90 -13.16
N GLU A 572 16.47 -4.18 -12.95
CA GLU A 572 16.45 -5.25 -13.95
C GLU A 572 15.62 -6.42 -13.42
N MET A 573 14.96 -7.15 -14.31
CA MET A 573 14.03 -8.23 -13.92
C MET A 573 14.73 -9.46 -13.32
N LEU A 574 14.17 -9.97 -12.22
CA LEU A 574 14.60 -11.24 -11.62
C LEU A 574 13.98 -12.41 -12.39
N SER A 575 14.82 -13.33 -12.87
CA SER A 575 14.44 -14.43 -13.76
C SER A 575 14.23 -15.73 -12.98
N LEU A 576 13.03 -16.31 -13.03
CA LEU A 576 12.70 -17.55 -12.32
C LEU A 576 12.93 -18.79 -13.20
N ASN A 577 14.14 -19.33 -13.16
CA ASN A 577 14.55 -20.46 -13.98
C ASN A 577 14.08 -21.78 -13.35
N PHE A 578 13.55 -22.70 -14.16
CA PHE A 578 12.99 -23.98 -13.68
C PHE A 578 13.58 -25.17 -14.47
N SER A 579 13.98 -26.23 -13.77
CA SER A 579 14.42 -27.48 -14.39
C SER A 579 13.86 -28.70 -13.68
N ASP A 580 13.11 -29.54 -14.41
CA ASP A 580 12.70 -30.88 -13.96
C ASP A 580 13.04 -31.91 -15.06
N PRO A 581 13.98 -32.84 -14.82
CA PRO A 581 14.31 -33.92 -15.74
C PRO A 581 13.16 -34.89 -16.04
N SER A 582 12.07 -34.86 -15.25
CA SER A 582 10.89 -35.71 -15.42
C SER A 582 9.88 -35.18 -16.46
N LEU A 583 9.94 -33.90 -16.80
CA LEU A 583 9.09 -33.31 -17.82
C LEU A 583 9.56 -33.68 -19.25
N SER A 584 8.62 -34.24 -20.01
CA SER A 584 8.73 -34.39 -21.46
C SER A 584 8.51 -33.04 -22.16
N ASP A 585 9.03 -32.91 -23.38
CA ASP A 585 9.03 -31.69 -24.20
C ASP A 585 7.63 -31.28 -24.76
N ALA A 586 6.56 -31.57 -24.00
CA ALA A 586 5.15 -31.51 -24.41
C ALA A 586 4.20 -31.07 -23.28
N VAL A 587 4.72 -30.39 -22.24
CA VAL A 587 3.92 -29.83 -21.14
C VAL A 587 4.24 -28.35 -21.01
N ASN A 588 3.39 -27.49 -21.59
CA ASN A 588 3.51 -26.04 -21.41
C ASN A 588 3.25 -25.69 -19.94
N GLY A 589 4.31 -25.28 -19.24
CA GLY A 589 4.20 -24.69 -17.91
C GLY A 589 3.88 -23.20 -17.98
N ILE A 590 3.20 -22.70 -16.94
CA ILE A 590 2.92 -21.28 -16.68
C ILE A 590 3.38 -20.98 -15.26
N VAL A 591 3.96 -19.80 -15.04
CA VAL A 591 4.25 -19.30 -13.69
C VAL A 591 3.01 -18.62 -13.12
N TYR A 592 2.64 -18.97 -11.90
CA TYR A 592 1.56 -18.39 -11.13
C TYR A 592 2.12 -17.59 -9.94
N HIS A 593 1.45 -16.50 -9.59
CA HIS A 593 1.70 -15.68 -8.40
C HIS A 593 0.44 -15.66 -7.51
N TRP A 594 0.60 -15.68 -6.19
CA TRP A 594 -0.51 -15.60 -5.24
C TRP A 594 -0.75 -14.14 -4.83
N ASP A 595 -1.89 -13.56 -5.22
CA ASP A 595 -2.22 -12.16 -4.95
C ASP A 595 -2.81 -11.89 -3.55
N GLY A 596 -2.67 -12.84 -2.63
CA GLY A 596 -3.31 -12.85 -1.32
C GLY A 596 -4.69 -13.54 -1.30
N ALA A 597 -5.39 -13.63 -2.45
CA ALA A 597 -6.74 -14.20 -2.54
C ALA A 597 -6.90 -15.30 -3.62
N ARG A 598 -6.09 -15.27 -4.67
CA ARG A 598 -6.13 -16.21 -5.81
C ARG A 598 -4.76 -16.32 -6.49
N TRP A 599 -4.63 -17.32 -7.36
CA TRP A 599 -3.49 -17.46 -8.26
C TRP A 599 -3.71 -16.66 -9.55
N ILE A 600 -2.83 -15.68 -9.82
CA ILE A 600 -2.73 -14.93 -11.08
C ILE A 600 -1.69 -15.60 -12.00
N THR A 601 -1.97 -15.70 -13.29
CA THR A 601 -1.01 -16.18 -14.31
C THR A 601 -0.07 -15.07 -14.77
N LEU A 602 1.24 -15.31 -14.74
CA LEU A 602 2.28 -14.39 -15.25
C LEU A 602 2.66 -14.65 -16.72
N GLY A 603 2.01 -15.62 -17.35
CA GLY A 603 2.31 -16.06 -18.71
C GLY A 603 3.47 -17.05 -18.82
N GLY A 604 4.14 -17.00 -19.96
CA GLY A 604 5.17 -17.93 -20.44
C GLY A 604 4.61 -19.16 -21.16
N GLU A 605 5.37 -19.65 -22.13
CA GLU A 605 5.38 -21.08 -22.46
C GLU A 605 6.68 -21.65 -21.89
N LEU A 606 6.67 -22.15 -20.65
CA LEU A 606 7.87 -22.79 -20.08
C LEU A 606 8.26 -24.01 -20.92
N GLN A 607 9.32 -23.86 -21.72
CA GLN A 607 9.98 -24.96 -22.39
C GLN A 607 11.14 -25.49 -21.52
N LYS A 608 11.81 -26.51 -22.05
CA LYS A 608 12.89 -27.22 -21.37
C LYS A 608 14.23 -26.50 -21.54
N GLY A 609 14.42 -25.43 -20.79
CA GLY A 609 15.60 -24.58 -20.88
C GLY A 609 15.78 -23.65 -19.69
N GLU A 610 16.56 -22.60 -19.90
CA GLU A 610 16.56 -21.40 -19.06
C GLU A 610 15.63 -20.39 -19.73
N GLU A 611 14.61 -19.93 -19.01
CA GLU A 611 13.51 -19.11 -19.54
C GLU A 611 13.36 -17.86 -18.68
N HIS A 612 13.23 -16.69 -19.31
CA HIS A 612 13.27 -15.41 -18.61
C HIS A 612 11.88 -14.87 -18.26
N PHE A 613 11.66 -14.62 -16.98
CA PHE A 613 10.43 -14.07 -16.42
C PHE A 613 10.69 -12.74 -15.73
N GLY A 614 9.67 -11.88 -15.68
CA GLY A 614 9.71 -10.64 -14.89
C GLY A 614 9.05 -10.80 -13.54
N LEU A 615 9.83 -11.07 -12.48
CA LEU A 615 9.33 -10.91 -11.12
C LEU A 615 9.57 -9.48 -10.64
N PHE A 616 8.48 -8.78 -10.28
CA PHE A 616 8.47 -7.39 -9.83
C PHE A 616 8.00 -7.20 -8.37
N TYR A 617 7.47 -8.26 -7.75
CA TYR A 617 6.94 -8.23 -6.38
C TYR A 617 7.47 -9.45 -5.61
N PRO A 618 7.77 -9.32 -4.31
CA PRO A 618 7.94 -10.49 -3.47
C PRO A 618 6.60 -11.23 -3.27
N GLY A 619 6.66 -12.47 -2.80
CA GLY A 619 5.50 -13.28 -2.43
C GLY A 619 5.58 -14.72 -2.93
N ILE A 620 4.42 -15.42 -2.90
CA ILE A 620 4.35 -16.85 -3.21
C ILE A 620 4.11 -17.07 -4.71
N TYR A 621 5.04 -17.81 -5.33
CA TYR A 621 5.03 -18.21 -6.73
C TYR A 621 4.93 -19.74 -6.87
N ALA A 622 4.43 -20.23 -8.00
CA ALA A 622 4.43 -21.66 -8.32
C ALA A 622 4.41 -21.91 -9.84
N VAL A 623 5.07 -22.97 -10.31
CA VAL A 623 4.92 -23.45 -11.68
C VAL A 623 3.77 -24.44 -11.75
N GLY A 624 2.85 -24.23 -12.70
CA GLY A 624 1.73 -25.13 -12.98
C GLY A 624 1.56 -25.40 -14.47
N THR A 625 0.67 -26.32 -14.84
CA THR A 625 0.28 -26.51 -16.25
C THR A 625 -0.52 -25.31 -16.76
N ALA A 626 -0.38 -25.02 -18.05
CA ALA A 626 -1.36 -24.22 -18.79
C ALA A 626 -2.79 -24.78 -18.60
N GLN A 627 -3.79 -23.89 -18.62
CA GLN A 627 -5.18 -24.27 -18.35
C GLN A 627 -5.80 -25.10 -19.47
N GLY A 628 -6.77 -25.94 -19.11
CA GLY A 628 -7.38 -26.92 -19.99
C GLY A 628 -8.34 -26.35 -21.03
N ASN A 629 -7.82 -25.75 -22.09
CA ASN A 629 -8.47 -25.80 -23.39
C ASN A 629 -7.46 -25.70 -24.54
N ASP A 630 -7.42 -26.73 -25.38
CA ASP A 630 -6.65 -26.76 -26.64
C ASP A 630 -7.38 -25.95 -27.74
N GLN A 631 -7.67 -24.70 -27.39
CA GLN A 631 -8.15 -23.68 -28.31
C GLN A 631 -6.93 -22.84 -28.71
N SER A 632 -6.15 -23.35 -29.66
CA SER A 632 -5.16 -22.58 -30.41
C SER A 632 -5.89 -21.50 -31.22
N ALA A 633 -6.26 -20.41 -30.54
CA ALA A 633 -7.01 -19.31 -31.08
C ALA A 633 -6.12 -18.49 -32.04
N GLN A 634 -6.06 -18.95 -33.29
CA GLN A 634 -5.30 -18.28 -34.36
C GLN A 634 -5.75 -16.84 -34.63
N ARG A 635 -6.82 -16.37 -33.99
CA ARG A 635 -7.25 -14.96 -34.00
C ARG A 635 -7.98 -14.58 -32.71
N PHE A 636 -7.64 -13.42 -32.16
CA PHE A 636 -8.41 -12.69 -31.14
C PHE A 636 -9.08 -11.48 -31.80
N ALA A 637 -10.40 -11.38 -31.76
CA ALA A 637 -11.17 -10.38 -32.51
C ALA A 637 -12.58 -10.15 -31.98
N GLY A 638 -12.87 -8.92 -31.53
CA GLY A 638 -14.24 -8.46 -31.29
C GLY A 638 -14.90 -7.87 -32.53
N GLU A 639 -16.15 -7.41 -32.38
CA GLU A 639 -16.80 -6.55 -33.38
C GLU A 639 -16.21 -5.12 -33.38
N THR A 640 -15.56 -4.72 -32.29
CA THR A 640 -14.87 -3.43 -32.13
C THR A 640 -13.48 -3.62 -31.51
N ALA A 641 -12.67 -2.55 -31.48
CA ALA A 641 -11.37 -2.52 -30.81
C ALA A 641 -11.47 -2.88 -29.32
N GLU A 642 -12.49 -2.37 -28.63
CA GLU A 642 -12.80 -2.71 -27.24
C GLU A 642 -13.12 -4.22 -27.10
N GLY A 643 -13.88 -4.78 -28.03
CA GLY A 643 -14.16 -6.22 -28.06
C GLY A 643 -12.92 -7.09 -28.33
N THR A 644 -11.97 -6.64 -29.15
CA THR A 644 -10.68 -7.34 -29.31
C THR A 644 -9.87 -7.30 -28.02
N ALA A 645 -9.78 -6.13 -27.37
CA ALA A 645 -9.09 -5.97 -26.09
C ALA A 645 -9.67 -6.90 -25.01
N VAL A 646 -11.01 -7.03 -24.96
CA VAL A 646 -11.70 -7.98 -24.08
C VAL A 646 -11.33 -9.43 -24.40
N GLN A 647 -11.26 -9.86 -25.67
CA GLN A 647 -10.83 -11.23 -25.99
C GLN A 647 -9.36 -11.50 -25.68
N ILE A 648 -8.46 -10.55 -25.96
CA ILE A 648 -7.04 -10.64 -25.57
C ILE A 648 -6.94 -10.76 -24.04
N SER A 649 -7.70 -9.96 -23.29
CA SER A 649 -7.77 -10.03 -21.83
C SER A 649 -8.27 -11.40 -21.34
N GLN A 650 -9.35 -11.93 -21.91
CA GLN A 650 -9.89 -13.25 -21.56
C GLN A 650 -8.92 -14.40 -21.84
N ALA A 651 -8.16 -14.31 -22.94
CA ALA A 651 -7.18 -15.32 -23.34
C ALA A 651 -5.82 -15.19 -22.63
N THR A 652 -5.55 -14.07 -21.95
CA THR A 652 -4.25 -13.77 -21.29
C THR A 652 -4.36 -13.78 -19.77
N PHE A 653 -5.51 -13.36 -19.22
CA PHE A 653 -5.80 -13.30 -17.79
C PHE A 653 -7.03 -14.19 -17.45
N PRO A 654 -6.96 -15.51 -17.69
CA PRO A 654 -8.10 -16.42 -17.47
C PRO A 654 -8.48 -16.58 -16.00
N THR A 655 -7.56 -16.25 -15.08
CA THR A 655 -7.73 -16.25 -13.62
C THR A 655 -8.30 -14.94 -13.05
N GLY A 656 -8.45 -13.92 -13.91
CA GLY A 656 -8.60 -12.53 -13.51
C GLY A 656 -7.26 -11.80 -13.44
N ALA A 657 -7.30 -10.52 -13.10
CA ALA A 657 -6.12 -9.68 -12.91
C ALA A 657 -6.39 -8.70 -11.76
N ASP A 658 -5.38 -8.49 -10.92
CA ASP A 658 -5.50 -7.65 -9.72
C ASP A 658 -5.44 -6.15 -10.03
N THR A 659 -4.92 -5.82 -11.22
CA THR A 659 -4.95 -4.49 -11.79
C THR A 659 -5.52 -4.53 -13.22
N VAL A 660 -6.21 -3.48 -13.63
CA VAL A 660 -6.58 -3.22 -15.03
C VAL A 660 -6.01 -1.88 -15.46
N ILE A 661 -5.48 -1.79 -16.68
CA ILE A 661 -5.17 -0.51 -17.31
C ILE A 661 -6.27 -0.20 -18.33
N LEU A 662 -6.78 1.03 -18.30
CA LEU A 662 -7.81 1.51 -19.21
C LEU A 662 -7.27 2.65 -20.07
N ALA A 663 -7.49 2.56 -21.38
CA ALA A 663 -7.06 3.54 -22.38
C ALA A 663 -8.20 3.92 -23.33
N GLN A 664 -8.13 5.11 -23.92
CA GLN A 664 -9.12 5.55 -24.91
C GLN A 664 -8.94 4.79 -26.25
N GLY A 665 -9.99 4.12 -26.71
CA GLY A 665 -10.00 3.21 -27.87
C GLY A 665 -10.06 3.87 -29.26
N ASN A 666 -9.79 5.18 -29.39
CA ASN A 666 -9.92 5.91 -30.66
C ASN A 666 -8.88 7.03 -30.87
N GLN A 667 -8.31 7.57 -29.79
CA GLN A 667 -7.12 8.42 -29.77
C GLN A 667 -6.30 7.91 -28.59
N PHE A 668 -5.02 7.60 -28.78
CA PHE A 668 -4.29 6.75 -27.83
C PHE A 668 -2.81 7.13 -27.58
N PRO A 669 -2.27 8.32 -27.92
CA PRO A 669 -0.83 8.56 -27.73
C PRO A 669 -0.43 8.43 -26.26
N ASP A 670 -1.32 8.83 -25.34
CA ASP A 670 -1.29 8.57 -23.89
C ASP A 670 -1.03 7.10 -23.49
N ALA A 671 -1.43 6.15 -24.31
CA ALA A 671 -1.37 4.72 -24.01
C ALA A 671 -0.19 4.00 -24.67
N LEU A 672 0.52 4.62 -25.62
CA LEU A 672 1.64 3.99 -26.33
C LEU A 672 2.79 3.58 -25.40
N ALA A 673 2.95 4.30 -24.29
CA ALA A 673 3.92 3.99 -23.24
C ALA A 673 3.44 2.95 -22.22
N GLY A 674 2.16 2.51 -22.28
CA GLY A 674 1.52 1.73 -21.23
C GLY A 674 1.94 0.27 -21.10
N ALA A 675 2.54 -0.33 -22.15
CA ALA A 675 2.82 -1.77 -22.18
C ALA A 675 3.81 -2.27 -21.10
N PRO A 676 4.93 -1.57 -20.79
CA PRO A 676 5.80 -1.96 -19.68
C PRO A 676 5.13 -1.89 -18.31
N LEU A 677 4.30 -0.87 -18.07
CA LEU A 677 3.55 -0.73 -16.82
C LEU A 677 2.46 -1.80 -16.69
N ALA A 678 1.78 -2.12 -17.79
CA ALA A 678 0.82 -3.23 -17.85
C ALA A 678 1.46 -4.58 -17.53
N TYR A 679 2.67 -4.83 -18.04
CA TYR A 679 3.44 -6.03 -17.74
C TYR A 679 3.92 -6.05 -16.27
N LYS A 680 4.47 -4.94 -15.74
CA LYS A 680 4.83 -4.82 -14.32
C LYS A 680 3.64 -5.14 -13.41
N LEU A 681 2.49 -4.53 -13.67
CA LEU A 681 1.24 -4.68 -12.89
C LEU A 681 0.46 -5.98 -13.17
N GLN A 682 0.94 -6.84 -14.09
CA GLN A 682 0.25 -8.07 -14.52
C GLN A 682 -1.21 -7.81 -14.92
N ALA A 683 -1.40 -6.77 -15.73
CA ALA A 683 -2.69 -6.14 -16.01
C ALA A 683 -3.01 -6.12 -17.52
N PRO A 684 -4.25 -6.42 -17.94
CA PRO A 684 -4.68 -6.15 -19.31
C PRO A 684 -4.81 -4.64 -19.55
N ILE A 685 -4.42 -4.19 -20.74
CA ILE A 685 -4.88 -2.92 -21.29
C ILE A 685 -6.26 -3.17 -21.94
N LEU A 686 -7.30 -2.59 -21.37
CA LEU A 686 -8.63 -2.51 -21.96
C LEU A 686 -8.84 -1.17 -22.66
N LEU A 687 -9.66 -1.16 -23.71
CA LEU A 687 -9.99 0.04 -24.49
C LEU A 687 -11.43 0.46 -24.22
N THR A 688 -11.71 1.77 -24.27
CA THR A 688 -13.05 2.34 -24.08
C THR A 688 -13.28 3.61 -24.91
N SER A 689 -14.55 3.99 -25.12
CA SER A 689 -14.84 5.36 -25.55
C SER A 689 -14.40 6.38 -24.48
N SER A 690 -14.14 7.62 -24.87
CA SER A 690 -13.70 8.67 -23.93
C SER A 690 -14.79 9.11 -22.95
N THR A 691 -16.06 8.84 -23.22
CA THR A 691 -17.21 9.35 -22.45
C THR A 691 -17.96 8.29 -21.64
N SER A 692 -17.86 7.01 -21.99
CA SER A 692 -18.46 5.91 -21.22
C SER A 692 -17.84 4.55 -21.52
N LEU A 693 -17.89 3.65 -20.53
CA LEU A 693 -17.53 2.24 -20.67
C LEU A 693 -18.57 1.49 -21.52
N SER A 694 -18.13 0.62 -22.45
CA SER A 694 -19.04 -0.32 -23.10
C SER A 694 -19.57 -1.37 -22.10
N PRO A 695 -20.70 -2.04 -22.39
CA PRO A 695 -21.18 -3.14 -21.56
C PRO A 695 -20.15 -4.28 -21.44
N ASP A 696 -19.44 -4.59 -22.52
CA ASP A 696 -18.48 -5.69 -22.59
C ASP A 696 -17.22 -5.39 -21.78
N VAL A 697 -16.72 -4.14 -21.83
CA VAL A 697 -15.59 -3.69 -21.01
C VAL A 697 -15.95 -3.69 -19.52
N ARG A 698 -17.19 -3.28 -19.16
CA ARG A 698 -17.68 -3.41 -17.79
C ARG A 698 -17.76 -4.86 -17.31
N ALA A 699 -18.30 -5.75 -18.15
CA ALA A 699 -18.38 -7.18 -17.84
C ALA A 699 -16.99 -7.80 -17.71
N GLU A 700 -16.02 -7.37 -18.52
CA GLU A 700 -14.64 -7.84 -18.45
C GLU A 700 -13.92 -7.32 -17.20
N ILE A 701 -14.07 -6.04 -16.82
CA ILE A 701 -13.55 -5.52 -15.54
C ILE A 701 -14.15 -6.31 -14.36
N GLN A 702 -15.45 -6.62 -14.40
CA GLN A 702 -16.10 -7.45 -13.37
C GLN A 702 -15.60 -8.91 -13.37
N ARG A 703 -15.28 -9.49 -14.53
CA ARG A 703 -14.66 -10.83 -14.64
C ARG A 703 -13.23 -10.85 -14.11
N LEU A 704 -12.47 -9.79 -14.40
CA LEU A 704 -11.10 -9.63 -13.94
C LEU A 704 -11.03 -9.42 -12.43
N ALA A 705 -12.03 -8.74 -11.85
CA ALA A 705 -12.12 -8.37 -10.44
C ALA A 705 -10.81 -7.73 -9.92
N PRO A 706 -10.41 -6.56 -10.45
CA PRO A 706 -9.21 -5.87 -9.99
C PRO A 706 -9.42 -5.20 -8.63
N LYS A 707 -8.33 -5.03 -7.89
CA LYS A 707 -8.25 -4.13 -6.73
C LYS A 707 -8.08 -2.69 -7.19
N THR A 708 -7.24 -2.46 -8.22
CA THR A 708 -6.93 -1.13 -8.76
C THR A 708 -7.16 -1.02 -10.27
N ILE A 709 -7.64 0.13 -10.74
CA ILE A 709 -7.75 0.45 -12.17
C ILE A 709 -6.94 1.71 -12.49
N TYR A 710 -6.03 1.60 -13.45
CA TYR A 710 -5.27 2.73 -13.96
C TYR A 710 -5.98 3.36 -15.15
N LEU A 711 -6.11 4.69 -15.15
CA LEU A 711 -6.61 5.47 -16.28
C LEU A 711 -5.43 6.16 -16.97
N LEU A 712 -5.15 5.82 -18.23
CA LEU A 712 -4.10 6.48 -19.01
C LEU A 712 -4.68 7.69 -19.77
N GLY A 713 -4.05 8.85 -19.57
CA GLY A 713 -4.42 10.11 -20.20
C GLY A 713 -5.41 10.94 -19.37
N GLY A 714 -5.47 12.23 -19.71
CA GLY A 714 -6.25 13.21 -18.94
C GLY A 714 -7.77 13.07 -19.11
N PRO A 715 -8.57 13.91 -18.42
CA PRO A 715 -10.04 13.92 -18.55
C PRO A 715 -10.59 14.18 -19.97
N ALA A 716 -9.74 14.59 -20.93
CA ALA A 716 -10.10 14.69 -22.34
C ALA A 716 -10.03 13.34 -23.08
N ALA A 717 -9.10 12.46 -22.69
CA ALA A 717 -8.94 11.12 -23.25
C ALA A 717 -9.91 10.12 -22.59
N LEU A 718 -9.98 10.15 -21.26
CA LEU A 718 -10.89 9.34 -20.44
C LEU A 718 -11.62 10.25 -19.46
N SER A 719 -12.88 10.58 -19.73
CA SER A 719 -13.66 11.53 -18.94
C SER A 719 -13.79 11.16 -17.46
N SER A 720 -13.93 12.17 -16.60
CA SER A 720 -14.17 11.97 -15.17
C SER A 720 -15.48 11.23 -14.87
N THR A 721 -16.40 11.10 -15.85
CA THR A 721 -17.58 10.22 -15.72
C THR A 721 -17.16 8.74 -15.58
N ILE A 722 -16.19 8.28 -16.37
CA ILE A 722 -15.66 6.91 -16.29
C ILE A 722 -14.92 6.69 -14.97
N GLU A 723 -14.16 7.69 -14.53
CA GLU A 723 -13.44 7.69 -13.26
C GLU A 723 -14.40 7.57 -12.07
N ILE A 724 -15.45 8.40 -12.03
CA ILE A 724 -16.51 8.37 -11.00
C ILE A 724 -17.36 7.09 -11.07
N GLU A 725 -17.55 6.50 -12.25
CA GLU A 725 -18.23 5.21 -12.42
C GLU A 725 -17.42 4.06 -11.80
N LEU A 726 -16.09 4.07 -11.97
CA LEU A 726 -15.21 3.02 -11.45
C LEU A 726 -14.87 3.20 -9.96
N GLN A 727 -14.72 4.43 -9.48
CA GLN A 727 -14.47 4.77 -8.06
C GLN A 727 -15.60 4.35 -7.10
N GLN A 728 -16.76 3.93 -7.62
CA GLN A 728 -17.85 3.34 -6.82
C GLN A 728 -17.56 1.90 -6.35
N THR A 729 -16.55 1.23 -6.93
CA THR A 729 -16.26 -0.19 -6.68
C THR A 729 -14.77 -0.50 -6.53
N TYR A 730 -13.89 0.27 -7.19
CA TYR A 730 -12.46 -0.04 -7.31
C TYR A 730 -11.60 1.14 -6.85
N ASN A 731 -10.36 0.88 -6.43
CA ASN A 731 -9.35 1.93 -6.37
C ASN A 731 -9.05 2.41 -7.80
N VAL A 732 -8.98 3.72 -8.04
CA VAL A 732 -8.75 4.28 -9.39
C VAL A 732 -7.64 5.33 -9.35
N LYS A 733 -6.57 5.07 -10.11
CA LYS A 733 -5.41 5.95 -10.22
C LYS A 733 -5.26 6.45 -11.66
N ARG A 734 -5.22 7.76 -11.86
CA ARG A 734 -5.04 8.35 -13.19
C ARG A 734 -3.58 8.76 -13.39
N LEU A 735 -2.97 8.32 -14.50
CA LEU A 735 -1.66 8.75 -14.95
C LEU A 735 -1.85 9.63 -16.18
N TYR A 736 -1.47 10.90 -16.09
CA TYR A 736 -1.68 11.85 -17.19
C TYR A 736 -0.74 13.06 -17.12
N GLY A 737 -0.36 13.57 -18.30
CA GLY A 737 0.14 14.93 -18.49
C GLY A 737 -0.90 15.83 -19.17
N TYR A 738 -0.51 17.07 -19.48
CA TYR A 738 -1.25 17.91 -20.44
C TYR A 738 -0.97 17.52 -21.90
N THR A 739 0.04 16.67 -22.10
CA THR A 739 0.62 16.14 -23.33
C THR A 739 0.66 14.62 -23.23
N ALA A 740 0.79 13.91 -24.35
CA ALA A 740 0.96 12.46 -24.32
C ALA A 740 2.34 12.05 -23.80
N GLU A 741 3.32 12.94 -23.99
CA GLU A 741 4.68 12.86 -23.48
C GLU A 741 4.72 12.99 -21.96
N GLY A 742 3.93 13.90 -21.38
CA GLY A 742 3.71 13.99 -19.94
C GLY A 742 2.93 12.80 -19.37
N THR A 743 2.00 12.21 -20.15
CA THR A 743 1.38 10.93 -19.77
C THR A 743 2.39 9.78 -19.80
N ALA A 744 3.25 9.72 -20.82
CA ALA A 744 4.33 8.72 -20.90
C ALA A 744 5.33 8.87 -19.75
N ARG A 745 5.67 10.10 -19.36
CA ARG A 745 6.43 10.41 -18.13
C ARG A 745 5.70 9.86 -16.89
N ALA A 746 4.42 10.17 -16.68
CA ALA A 746 3.67 9.68 -15.52
C ALA A 746 3.57 8.14 -15.47
N ILE A 747 3.55 7.47 -16.63
CA ILE A 747 3.63 6.00 -16.75
C ILE A 747 5.03 5.49 -16.37
N ALA A 748 6.09 6.21 -16.75
CA ALA A 748 7.47 5.85 -16.45
C ALA A 748 7.86 6.09 -14.98
N GLU A 749 7.33 7.15 -14.35
CA GLU A 749 7.40 7.38 -12.91
C GLU A 749 6.76 6.19 -12.14
N GLU A 750 5.57 5.75 -12.55
CA GLU A 750 4.88 4.60 -11.93
C GLU A 750 5.60 3.25 -12.18
N LEU A 751 6.29 3.14 -13.32
CA LEU A 751 7.13 1.99 -13.63
C LEU A 751 8.31 1.88 -12.64
N GLY A 752 8.82 3.02 -12.14
CA GLY A 752 9.79 3.06 -11.04
C GLY A 752 11.19 2.51 -11.38
N THR A 753 11.50 2.46 -12.67
CA THR A 753 12.72 1.89 -13.24
C THR A 753 13.60 2.97 -13.85
N HIS A 754 14.90 2.91 -13.60
CA HIS A 754 15.86 3.99 -13.86
C HIS A 754 16.96 3.59 -14.86
N GLY A 755 17.83 4.54 -15.22
CA GLY A 755 19.05 4.32 -16.00
C GLY A 755 18.84 4.08 -17.50
N ARG A 756 17.70 3.53 -17.92
CA ARG A 756 17.36 3.26 -19.34
C ARG A 756 16.02 3.86 -19.74
N ALA A 757 15.90 4.26 -21.01
CA ALA A 757 14.61 4.56 -21.63
C ALA A 757 14.59 4.20 -23.12
N VAL A 758 13.43 3.77 -23.62
CA VAL A 758 13.12 3.73 -25.05
C VAL A 758 12.57 5.10 -25.46
N ILE A 759 13.08 5.67 -26.55
CA ILE A 759 12.60 6.95 -27.10
C ILE A 759 11.93 6.69 -28.45
N ALA A 760 10.64 6.99 -28.56
CA ALA A 760 9.84 6.80 -29.77
C ALA A 760 9.01 8.04 -30.10
N ASN A 761 8.58 8.22 -31.36
CA ASN A 761 7.83 9.42 -31.76
C ASN A 761 6.33 9.28 -31.46
N VAL A 762 5.76 10.28 -30.78
CA VAL A 762 4.35 10.35 -30.36
C VAL A 762 3.34 10.19 -31.52
N ASN A 763 3.71 10.63 -32.73
CA ASN A 763 2.91 10.58 -33.95
C ASN A 763 3.20 9.35 -34.85
N HIS A 764 4.16 8.50 -34.51
CA HIS A 764 4.59 7.36 -35.34
C HIS A 764 4.52 6.03 -34.56
N PHE A 765 3.31 5.71 -34.13
CA PHE A 765 2.99 4.62 -33.19
C PHE A 765 3.56 3.24 -33.56
N GLN A 766 3.81 2.96 -34.84
CA GLN A 766 4.34 1.67 -35.29
C GLN A 766 5.72 1.37 -34.69
N ASP A 767 6.59 2.38 -34.60
CA ASP A 767 7.93 2.26 -34.04
C ASP A 767 7.84 1.91 -32.54
N THR A 768 6.94 2.58 -31.81
CA THR A 768 6.66 2.31 -30.39
C THR A 768 6.09 0.92 -30.16
N LEU A 769 5.16 0.46 -31.02
CA LEU A 769 4.56 -0.86 -30.88
C LEU A 769 5.54 -1.99 -31.17
N ALA A 770 6.40 -1.87 -32.17
CA ALA A 770 7.36 -2.92 -32.50
C ALA A 770 8.30 -3.23 -31.33
N ILE A 771 8.71 -2.20 -30.57
CA ILE A 771 9.58 -2.35 -29.40
C ILE A 771 8.81 -2.64 -28.10
N SER A 772 7.50 -2.36 -28.05
CA SER A 772 6.71 -2.35 -26.80
C SER A 772 6.75 -3.65 -25.99
N ALA A 773 6.70 -4.81 -26.65
CA ALA A 773 6.77 -6.11 -25.99
C ALA A 773 8.15 -6.37 -25.36
N TRP A 774 9.24 -5.99 -26.05
CA TRP A 774 10.61 -6.08 -25.53
C TRP A 774 10.83 -5.08 -24.38
N ALA A 775 10.40 -3.83 -24.54
CA ALA A 775 10.51 -2.81 -23.50
C ALA A 775 9.78 -3.26 -22.22
N ALA A 776 8.62 -3.90 -22.38
CA ALA A 776 7.87 -4.52 -21.30
C ALA A 776 8.60 -5.72 -20.67
N GLN A 777 9.20 -6.61 -21.47
CA GLN A 777 10.04 -7.74 -21.01
C GLN A 777 11.38 -7.32 -20.40
N GLN A 778 11.79 -6.05 -20.49
CA GLN A 778 13.04 -5.55 -19.91
C GLN A 778 12.84 -4.49 -18.81
N GLY A 779 11.59 -4.11 -18.51
CA GLY A 779 11.27 -3.08 -17.52
C GLY A 779 11.76 -1.70 -17.95
N VAL A 780 11.87 -1.45 -19.25
CA VAL A 780 12.40 -0.18 -19.78
C VAL A 780 11.22 0.75 -20.08
N PRO A 781 11.18 1.97 -19.50
CA PRO A 781 10.13 2.93 -19.78
C PRO A 781 10.19 3.41 -21.23
N ILE A 782 9.03 3.61 -21.82
CA ILE A 782 8.88 4.22 -23.15
C ILE A 782 8.55 5.70 -22.93
N LEU A 783 9.45 6.58 -23.33
CA LEU A 783 9.21 8.02 -23.38
C LEU A 783 8.94 8.44 -24.83
N LEU A 784 8.09 9.44 -24.99
CA LEU A 784 7.61 9.90 -26.29
C LEU A 784 8.22 11.26 -26.65
N THR A 785 8.47 11.51 -27.94
CA THR A 785 9.08 12.76 -28.43
C THR A 785 8.41 13.26 -29.71
N GLU A 786 8.55 14.57 -29.99
CA GLU A 786 8.30 15.12 -31.32
C GLU A 786 9.42 14.76 -32.31
N ALA A 787 9.20 15.03 -33.60
CA ALA A 787 10.16 14.69 -34.65
C ALA A 787 11.41 15.58 -34.68
N ASN A 788 11.33 16.83 -34.19
CA ASN A 788 12.42 17.82 -34.24
C ASN A 788 12.66 18.52 -32.89
N THR A 789 11.90 18.16 -31.85
CA THR A 789 11.89 18.77 -30.52
C THR A 789 11.96 17.63 -29.50
N LEU A 790 12.77 17.77 -28.46
CA LEU A 790 12.65 16.97 -27.24
C LEU A 790 11.74 17.77 -26.29
N PRO A 791 10.55 17.27 -25.90
CA PRO A 791 9.65 18.03 -25.02
C PRO A 791 10.15 18.08 -23.57
N ASP A 792 9.83 19.17 -22.87
CA ASP A 792 10.18 19.41 -21.46
C ASP A 792 9.78 18.22 -20.54
N ASP A 793 8.61 17.62 -20.79
CA ASP A 793 8.12 16.41 -20.10
C ASP A 793 9.10 15.23 -20.24
N THR A 794 9.70 15.08 -21.41
CA THR A 794 10.63 14.01 -21.78
C THR A 794 12.04 14.28 -21.24
N GLU A 795 12.51 15.52 -21.31
CA GLU A 795 13.77 15.94 -20.67
C GLU A 795 13.70 15.73 -19.16
N THR A 796 12.62 16.15 -18.51
CA THR A 796 12.44 15.96 -17.06
C THR A 796 12.38 14.47 -16.68
N ALA A 797 11.68 13.65 -17.47
CA ALA A 797 11.65 12.19 -17.24
C ALA A 797 13.02 11.53 -17.38
N LEU A 798 13.88 12.00 -18.30
CA LEU A 798 15.26 11.52 -18.44
C LEU A 798 16.11 11.87 -17.20
N GLU A 799 15.92 13.06 -16.61
CA GLU A 799 16.60 13.47 -15.38
C GLU A 799 16.10 12.71 -14.14
N GLU A 800 14.79 12.65 -13.91
CA GLU A 800 14.17 12.02 -12.73
C GLU A 800 14.42 10.50 -12.70
N LEU A 801 14.36 9.85 -13.86
CA LEU A 801 14.68 8.42 -14.01
C LEU A 801 16.18 8.17 -14.19
N LYS A 802 17.04 9.20 -14.01
CA LYS A 802 18.51 9.13 -14.03
C LYS A 802 19.06 8.42 -15.27
N VAL A 803 18.44 8.63 -16.43
CA VAL A 803 18.70 7.83 -17.64
C VAL A 803 20.13 8.07 -18.15
N THR A 804 20.93 7.01 -18.23
CA THR A 804 22.29 7.05 -18.80
C THR A 804 22.33 6.54 -20.23
N ASN A 805 21.35 5.74 -20.64
CA ASN A 805 21.31 5.04 -21.93
C ASN A 805 19.91 5.07 -22.55
N THR A 806 19.83 5.46 -23.83
CA THR A 806 18.57 5.56 -24.57
C THR A 806 18.55 4.67 -25.81
N LEU A 807 17.41 4.02 -26.06
CA LEU A 807 17.16 3.25 -27.27
C LEU A 807 16.16 3.99 -28.15
N VAL A 808 16.66 4.65 -29.20
CA VAL A 808 15.87 5.46 -30.14
C VAL A 808 15.28 4.56 -31.21
N ILE A 809 13.97 4.42 -31.27
CA ILE A 809 13.29 3.64 -32.32
C ILE A 809 12.70 4.58 -33.35
N GLY A 810 13.08 4.37 -34.62
CA GLY A 810 12.58 5.13 -35.76
C GLY A 810 13.66 5.86 -36.55
N GLY A 811 13.38 6.09 -37.84
CA GLY A 811 14.31 6.72 -38.78
C GLY A 811 14.62 8.19 -38.48
N LYS A 812 15.68 8.73 -39.12
CA LYS A 812 16.13 10.13 -38.96
C LYS A 812 15.15 11.20 -39.47
N VAL A 813 14.04 10.79 -40.08
CA VAL A 813 12.88 11.62 -40.45
C VAL A 813 11.77 11.56 -39.39
N VAL A 814 11.72 10.48 -38.60
CA VAL A 814 10.76 10.26 -37.51
C VAL A 814 11.28 10.87 -36.20
N ILE A 815 12.57 10.72 -35.90
CA ILE A 815 13.25 11.42 -34.79
C ILE A 815 14.55 12.00 -35.36
N ALA A 816 14.63 13.33 -35.48
CA ALA A 816 15.75 14.02 -36.10
C ALA A 816 17.07 13.83 -35.31
N PRO A 817 18.24 13.92 -35.99
CA PRO A 817 19.54 13.86 -35.30
C PRO A 817 19.70 14.91 -34.19
N GLY A 818 19.11 16.09 -34.34
CA GLY A 818 19.15 17.13 -33.29
C GLY A 818 18.39 16.76 -32.01
N VAL A 819 17.43 15.83 -32.06
CA VAL A 819 16.78 15.25 -30.86
C VAL A 819 17.69 14.16 -30.28
N GLU A 820 18.21 13.28 -31.14
CA GLU A 820 19.15 12.22 -30.77
C GLU A 820 20.42 12.76 -30.07
N GLU A 821 20.95 13.90 -30.52
CA GLU A 821 22.11 14.59 -29.94
C GLU A 821 21.87 15.17 -28.53
N GLN A 822 20.62 15.23 -28.06
CA GLN A 822 20.26 15.67 -26.69
C GLN A 822 20.13 14.48 -25.71
N LEU A 823 20.13 13.24 -26.19
CA LEU A 823 19.81 12.07 -25.37
C LEU A 823 21.04 11.46 -24.66
N PRO A 824 20.87 10.84 -23.48
CA PRO A 824 21.91 10.02 -22.83
C PRO A 824 22.27 8.77 -23.65
N LEU A 825 23.54 8.68 -24.09
CA LEU A 825 24.14 7.55 -24.84
C LEU A 825 23.18 6.82 -25.81
N PRO A 826 22.72 7.50 -26.88
CA PRO A 826 21.70 6.97 -27.78
C PRO A 826 22.22 5.83 -28.67
N GLN A 827 21.51 4.71 -28.66
CA GLN A 827 21.56 3.68 -29.69
C GLN A 827 20.28 3.75 -30.52
N ARG A 828 20.38 3.78 -31.85
CA ARG A 828 19.21 3.86 -32.74
C ARG A 828 18.95 2.54 -33.48
N ILE A 829 17.69 2.11 -33.52
CA ILE A 829 17.19 1.06 -34.41
C ILE A 829 16.18 1.69 -35.39
N ALA A 830 16.40 1.52 -36.69
CA ALA A 830 15.66 2.23 -37.72
C ALA A 830 15.76 1.58 -39.10
N GLY A 831 14.62 1.44 -39.78
CA GLY A 831 14.57 1.10 -41.21
C GLY A 831 14.17 2.28 -42.10
N THR A 832 13.84 2.02 -43.37
CA THR A 832 13.41 3.10 -44.31
C THR A 832 11.93 3.47 -44.20
N THR A 833 11.12 2.54 -43.68
CA THR A 833 9.70 2.68 -43.37
C THR A 833 9.41 2.09 -41.98
N ALA A 834 8.22 2.36 -41.43
CA ALA A 834 7.74 1.77 -40.17
C ALA A 834 7.89 0.24 -40.11
N TYR A 835 7.56 -0.47 -41.20
CA TYR A 835 7.67 -1.93 -41.26
C TYR A 835 9.12 -2.40 -41.31
N ASP A 836 10.01 -1.62 -41.90
CA ASP A 836 11.45 -1.91 -41.91
C ASP A 836 12.03 -1.68 -40.50
N THR A 837 11.66 -0.58 -39.80
CA THR A 837 12.04 -0.37 -38.39
C THR A 837 11.54 -1.52 -37.52
N ALA A 838 10.28 -1.95 -37.68
CA ALA A 838 9.76 -3.11 -36.97
C ALA A 838 10.54 -4.39 -37.28
N THR A 839 11.01 -4.57 -38.52
CA THR A 839 11.86 -5.70 -38.92
C THR A 839 13.25 -5.64 -38.27
N GLU A 840 13.87 -4.46 -38.20
CA GLU A 840 15.15 -4.25 -37.50
C GLU A 840 15.02 -4.49 -35.99
N VAL A 841 13.92 -4.05 -35.36
CA VAL A 841 13.60 -4.35 -33.95
C VAL A 841 13.44 -5.86 -33.73
N LEU A 842 12.71 -6.55 -34.61
CA LEU A 842 12.52 -8.00 -34.57
C LEU A 842 13.81 -8.80 -34.86
N GLN A 843 14.78 -8.21 -35.59
CA GLN A 843 16.12 -8.80 -35.77
C GLN A 843 17.03 -8.59 -34.54
N ALA A 844 16.98 -7.42 -33.92
CA ALA A 844 17.74 -7.12 -32.71
C ALA A 844 17.22 -7.91 -31.50
N TYR A 845 15.90 -8.08 -31.40
CA TYR A 845 15.20 -8.71 -30.28
C TYR A 845 14.23 -9.80 -30.79
N PRO A 846 14.76 -10.97 -31.19
CA PRO A 846 13.92 -12.08 -31.68
C PRO A 846 13.08 -12.68 -30.53
N PRO A 847 11.83 -13.10 -30.79
CA PRO A 847 10.96 -13.69 -29.78
C PRO A 847 11.47 -15.06 -29.33
N ILE A 848 11.49 -15.27 -28.01
CA ILE A 848 11.88 -16.53 -27.36
C ILE A 848 10.82 -17.61 -27.66
N SER A 849 9.55 -17.25 -27.50
CA SER A 849 8.36 -18.10 -27.62
C SER A 849 8.26 -18.89 -28.93
N SER A 850 7.48 -19.98 -28.91
CA SER A 850 7.07 -20.67 -30.14
C SER A 850 6.11 -19.82 -31.00
N LYS A 851 5.56 -18.75 -30.44
CA LYS A 851 4.51 -17.92 -31.06
C LYS A 851 5.00 -16.55 -31.53
N LEU A 852 4.16 -15.93 -32.36
CA LEU A 852 4.26 -14.58 -32.92
C LEU A 852 2.88 -13.91 -32.85
N GLU A 853 2.82 -12.70 -32.29
CA GLU A 853 1.58 -11.93 -32.17
C GLU A 853 1.44 -11.02 -33.39
N LEU A 854 0.66 -11.42 -34.39
CA LEU A 854 0.57 -10.75 -35.69
C LEU A 854 -0.51 -9.68 -35.68
N ALA A 855 -0.16 -8.43 -35.96
CA ALA A 855 -1.09 -7.30 -36.03
C ALA A 855 -0.92 -6.45 -37.29
N THR A 856 -1.93 -5.66 -37.63
CA THR A 856 -1.81 -4.67 -38.71
C THR A 856 -0.99 -3.45 -38.27
N GLY A 857 -0.15 -2.91 -39.15
CA GLY A 857 0.56 -1.63 -38.93
C GLY A 857 -0.21 -0.40 -39.44
N GLU A 858 -1.39 -0.58 -40.01
CA GLU A 858 -2.22 0.50 -40.57
C GLU A 858 -3.11 1.19 -39.53
N ASN A 859 -3.45 0.49 -38.45
CA ASN A 859 -4.15 0.98 -37.25
C ASN A 859 -3.73 0.08 -36.07
N PHE A 860 -3.87 0.55 -34.84
CA PHE A 860 -3.10 -0.04 -33.73
C PHE A 860 -3.80 -0.49 -32.43
N PRO A 861 -5.13 -0.43 -32.22
CA PRO A 861 -5.73 -0.83 -30.94
C PRO A 861 -5.48 -2.30 -30.58
N ASP A 862 -5.61 -3.19 -31.56
CA ASP A 862 -5.42 -4.63 -31.38
C ASP A 862 -3.94 -4.96 -31.08
N ALA A 863 -3.01 -4.18 -31.65
CA ALA A 863 -1.57 -4.32 -31.43
C ALA A 863 -1.11 -3.75 -30.08
N LEU A 864 -1.66 -2.62 -29.64
CA LEU A 864 -1.40 -2.01 -28.34
C LEU A 864 -1.78 -2.94 -27.18
N THR A 865 -2.94 -3.58 -27.29
CA THR A 865 -3.44 -4.51 -26.26
C THR A 865 -2.75 -5.88 -26.37
N GLY A 866 -2.47 -6.34 -27.59
CA GLY A 866 -1.67 -7.52 -27.86
C GLY A 866 -0.19 -7.40 -27.45
N ALA A 867 0.37 -6.20 -27.32
CA ALA A 867 1.75 -6.01 -26.85
C ALA A 867 1.99 -6.57 -25.44
N VAL A 868 0.99 -6.46 -24.55
CA VAL A 868 1.06 -7.04 -23.20
C VAL A 868 1.03 -8.57 -23.26
N ARG A 869 0.19 -9.13 -24.13
CA ARG A 869 0.14 -10.58 -24.39
C ARG A 869 1.46 -11.09 -24.98
N ALA A 870 2.04 -10.37 -25.95
CA ALA A 870 3.34 -10.68 -26.53
C ALA A 870 4.42 -10.69 -25.45
N ALA A 871 4.47 -9.64 -24.62
CA ALA A 871 5.39 -9.53 -23.49
C ALA A 871 5.26 -10.75 -22.55
N LEU A 872 4.05 -11.04 -22.08
CA LEU A 872 3.73 -12.17 -21.19
C LEU A 872 4.00 -13.55 -21.80
N GLN A 873 4.03 -13.71 -23.12
CA GLN A 873 4.32 -15.00 -23.76
C GLN A 873 5.81 -15.25 -24.06
N GLY A 874 6.70 -14.27 -23.87
CA GLY A 874 8.05 -14.32 -24.47
C GLY A 874 8.03 -14.11 -26.00
N SER A 875 6.93 -13.57 -26.53
CA SER A 875 6.64 -13.33 -27.94
C SER A 875 6.91 -11.85 -28.30
N MET A 876 6.75 -11.49 -29.58
CA MET A 876 6.91 -10.14 -30.10
C MET A 876 5.76 -9.79 -31.06
N VAL A 877 5.41 -8.50 -31.11
CA VAL A 877 4.37 -7.99 -32.03
C VAL A 877 4.93 -7.85 -33.44
N VAL A 878 4.41 -8.63 -34.38
CA VAL A 878 4.77 -8.57 -35.80
C VAL A 878 3.78 -7.66 -36.51
N LEU A 879 4.21 -6.43 -36.86
CA LEU A 879 3.40 -5.49 -37.61
C LEU A 879 3.47 -5.78 -39.12
N VAL A 880 2.31 -5.96 -39.77
CA VAL A 880 2.22 -6.21 -41.22
C VAL A 880 1.29 -5.23 -41.95
N PRO A 881 1.59 -4.88 -43.21
CA PRO A 881 0.63 -4.19 -44.06
C PRO A 881 -0.47 -5.14 -44.54
N THR A 882 -1.66 -4.60 -44.83
CA THR A 882 -2.80 -5.37 -45.34
C THR A 882 -3.20 -4.97 -46.76
N ARG A 883 -2.94 -3.72 -47.16
CA ARG A 883 -3.22 -3.19 -48.51
C ARG A 883 -2.05 -3.31 -49.48
N THR A 884 -0.84 -3.59 -49.00
CA THR A 884 0.37 -3.81 -49.80
C THR A 884 0.96 -5.19 -49.54
N LYS A 885 2.00 -5.56 -50.28
CA LYS A 885 2.77 -6.79 -49.99
C LYS A 885 3.59 -6.61 -48.72
N LEU A 886 3.87 -7.71 -48.02
CA LEU A 886 4.92 -7.79 -47.01
C LEU A 886 6.25 -7.23 -47.59
N PRO A 887 7.02 -6.44 -46.81
CA PRO A 887 8.40 -6.09 -47.17
C PRO A 887 9.24 -7.35 -47.41
N SER A 888 10.24 -7.25 -48.30
CA SER A 888 11.15 -8.37 -48.59
C SER A 888 11.86 -8.87 -47.34
N ASP A 889 12.23 -7.95 -46.47
CA ASP A 889 13.18 -8.20 -45.39
C ASP A 889 12.44 -8.78 -44.18
N LEU A 890 11.20 -8.32 -43.93
CA LEU A 890 10.25 -8.96 -43.02
C LEU A 890 9.90 -10.38 -43.48
N ALA A 891 9.65 -10.57 -44.79
CA ALA A 891 9.36 -11.89 -45.33
C ALA A 891 10.57 -12.85 -45.21
N ALA A 892 11.80 -12.35 -45.39
CA ALA A 892 13.02 -13.12 -45.19
C ALA A 892 13.23 -13.48 -43.70
N LEU A 893 12.99 -12.54 -42.79
CA LEU A 893 13.04 -12.77 -41.34
C LEU A 893 12.04 -13.85 -40.90
N LEU A 894 10.78 -13.73 -41.31
CA LEU A 894 9.75 -14.74 -41.05
C LEU A 894 10.15 -16.11 -41.61
N THR A 895 10.73 -16.16 -42.82
CA THR A 895 11.24 -17.42 -43.41
C THR A 895 12.38 -18.04 -42.58
N SER A 896 13.17 -17.24 -41.87
CA SER A 896 14.21 -17.72 -40.95
C SER A 896 13.65 -18.30 -39.64
N TRP A 897 12.40 -17.98 -39.30
CA TRP A 897 11.69 -18.41 -38.09
C TRP A 897 10.71 -19.56 -38.35
N LYS A 898 10.96 -20.33 -39.43
CA LYS A 898 10.22 -21.54 -39.81
C LYS A 898 9.91 -22.43 -38.60
N GLY A 899 8.64 -22.76 -38.41
CA GLY A 899 8.13 -23.55 -37.30
C GLY A 899 7.50 -22.76 -36.15
N LYS A 900 7.64 -21.43 -36.09
CA LYS A 900 6.85 -20.60 -35.16
C LYS A 900 5.38 -20.51 -35.59
N GLN A 901 4.48 -20.34 -34.63
CA GLN A 901 3.03 -20.21 -34.85
C GLN A 901 2.59 -18.75 -34.79
N VAL A 902 1.45 -18.43 -35.43
CA VAL A 902 0.85 -17.09 -35.41
C VAL A 902 -0.44 -17.09 -34.61
N GLU A 903 -0.54 -16.16 -33.66
CA GLU A 903 -1.79 -15.70 -33.08
C GLU A 903 -2.11 -14.32 -33.69
N ALA A 904 -3.30 -14.14 -34.30
CA ALA A 904 -3.63 -12.93 -35.06
C ALA A 904 -4.48 -11.95 -34.24
N LEU A 905 -4.06 -10.70 -34.19
CA LEU A 905 -4.71 -9.64 -33.42
C LEU A 905 -5.64 -8.81 -34.32
N GLY A 906 -6.90 -8.69 -33.90
CA GLY A 906 -7.93 -7.91 -34.59
C GLY A 906 -8.79 -8.72 -35.57
N GLY A 907 -9.95 -8.17 -35.92
CA GLY A 907 -10.91 -8.80 -36.84
C GLY A 907 -10.42 -8.92 -38.28
N THR A 908 -11.10 -9.73 -39.09
CA THR A 908 -10.74 -9.97 -40.51
C THR A 908 -10.83 -8.73 -41.40
N VAL A 909 -11.44 -7.64 -40.92
CA VAL A 909 -11.44 -6.31 -41.56
C VAL A 909 -10.15 -5.53 -41.26
N ALA A 910 -9.58 -5.68 -40.05
CA ALA A 910 -8.35 -5.03 -39.63
C ALA A 910 -7.09 -5.79 -40.07
N LEU A 911 -7.13 -7.13 -39.98
CA LEU A 911 -6.05 -8.03 -40.39
C LEU A 911 -6.63 -9.20 -41.22
N PRO A 912 -6.76 -9.07 -42.55
CA PRO A 912 -7.42 -10.08 -43.39
C PRO A 912 -6.74 -11.46 -43.39
N ASP A 913 -7.52 -12.54 -43.48
CA ASP A 913 -6.98 -13.92 -43.47
C ASP A 913 -6.03 -14.22 -44.63
N SER A 914 -6.09 -13.45 -45.72
CA SER A 914 -5.11 -13.53 -46.81
C SER A 914 -3.70 -13.07 -46.40
N VAL A 915 -3.61 -12.15 -45.43
CA VAL A 915 -2.34 -11.69 -44.85
C VAL A 915 -1.83 -12.75 -43.87
N VAL A 916 -2.69 -13.23 -42.96
CA VAL A 916 -2.36 -14.28 -41.98
C VAL A 916 -1.87 -15.56 -42.68
N ARG A 917 -2.60 -16.06 -43.70
CA ARG A 917 -2.13 -17.20 -44.51
C ARG A 917 -0.84 -16.89 -45.29
N GLY A 918 -0.61 -15.63 -45.66
CA GLY A 918 0.63 -15.20 -46.31
C GLY A 918 1.85 -15.23 -45.38
N VAL A 919 1.65 -14.96 -44.09
CA VAL A 919 2.68 -15.10 -43.04
C VAL A 919 2.91 -16.56 -42.69
N ASN A 920 1.84 -17.34 -42.46
CA ASN A 920 1.96 -18.77 -42.14
C ASN A 920 2.70 -19.53 -43.25
N ALA A 921 2.45 -19.23 -44.53
CA ALA A 921 3.15 -19.84 -45.66
C ALA A 921 4.65 -19.48 -45.78
N LEU A 922 5.20 -18.62 -44.91
CA LEU A 922 6.64 -18.40 -44.72
C LEU A 922 7.20 -19.17 -43.53
N LEU A 923 6.33 -19.57 -42.59
CA LEU A 923 6.65 -20.30 -41.36
C LEU A 923 6.48 -21.83 -41.52
N ASP A 924 5.58 -22.26 -42.42
CA ASP A 924 5.36 -23.65 -42.88
C ASP A 924 6.57 -24.24 -43.63
#